data_AF-A0A9D7FMX7-F1
#
_entry.id   AF-A0A9D7FMX7-F1
#
_cell.length_a   1.000
_cell.length_b   1.000
_cell.length_c   1.000
_cell.angle_alpha   90.00
_cell.angle_beta   90.00
_cell.angle_gamma   90.00
#
_symmetry.space_group_name_H-M   'P 1'
#
loop_
_entity.id
_entity.type
_entity.pdbx_description
1 polymer ?
#
loop_
_entity_poly.entity_id
_entity_poly.type
_entity_poly.pdbx_seq_one_letter_code
_entity_poly.pdbx_strand_id
1 'polypeptide(L)'
;MCGIIGIIAKQPNGFFQPHIEIFKQMLYANAVRGTDATGAFGVNKYGNIDIIKAAQDANTFINDEEFDAFCKKGYNSYHFMIGHNRKATHGEKDSKSAHPFWDKDNKICLIHNGMISNYKSFCSEATVDSAAITNELANREDPYEIFSEIEGSYAMIWYDVEKKRLNFMRNSLRPLYVSETNDCFIISSEDSLAYWIAKRNNQTIKSTCHFEEMVPYYINMEDKILYKTEKVELKKKIFLPATQQQPGTNSYGTTTQGINDTKETHYFSTDDFKTPQDALDKIKSTDSLLCTIDSYEETPNRKGYKVTLNMINVDVPFIVCEMYMKKALFDSFEFSTVIEATVMSLCLTENKVKIFLKNPIEIKNFQISMNDVIIEENMWLSDKFPLECDVCSINVKYADLPKSSVWISDQSVTALVCPDCTGERNMIKRVIIVPYRMASKSAKALKEGLVAAGVRCFRKITSFKTYPTDLFIYYGSNQLLYKDHPHVLNRNRFAANNKLKSFQKFKENNLSTVEWTTDPDVAKTWPLVVARATLTGHSGQGITIWNPSNKDEPVPTAQLYTKYVKKTYECRVHVFNGEVIDAQIKRKLKEYDGEIDTSVRNHTTGWVYCRDNFKVPDEAKVLSLSAIKALHLDFGAVDLIYNKHYNQFYLLEVNTAPGLEGTTLNNYIKAIKNAITSR
;
A
#
# COMPACT_ATOMS: atom_id res chain seq x y z
N MET A 1 -1.98 11.62 -7.20
CA MET A 1 -2.27 12.42 -5.99
C MET A 1 -1.45 13.68 -6.13
N CYS A 2 -1.98 14.88 -6.02
CA CYS A 2 -1.18 16.09 -6.25
C CYS A 2 -0.07 16.28 -5.19
N GLY A 3 0.84 17.21 -5.44
CA GLY A 3 1.90 17.57 -4.50
C GLY A 3 2.01 19.08 -4.31
N ILE A 4 2.18 19.51 -3.06
CA ILE A 4 2.42 20.90 -2.66
C ILE A 4 3.85 21.03 -2.14
N ILE A 5 4.55 22.08 -2.57
CA ILE A 5 5.87 22.48 -2.04
C ILE A 5 5.88 23.97 -1.77
N GLY A 6 6.79 24.45 -0.94
CA GLY A 6 6.96 25.88 -0.73
C GLY A 6 8.21 26.24 0.06
N ILE A 7 8.65 27.48 -0.08
CA ILE A 7 9.68 28.10 0.73
C ILE A 7 9.22 29.48 1.21
N ILE A 8 9.57 29.81 2.44
CA ILE A 8 9.24 31.09 3.09
C ILE A 8 10.50 31.65 3.74
N ALA A 9 10.92 32.83 3.31
CA ALA A 9 12.08 33.52 3.86
C ALA A 9 11.78 34.03 5.27
N LYS A 10 12.67 33.74 6.22
CA LYS A 10 12.63 34.31 7.57
C LYS A 10 13.40 35.63 7.67
N GLN A 11 14.30 35.87 6.73
CA GLN A 11 15.13 37.06 6.72
C GLN A 11 14.45 38.21 5.94
N PRO A 12 14.58 39.47 6.39
CA PRO A 12 14.04 40.64 5.67
C PRO A 12 14.60 40.84 4.25
N ASN A 13 15.77 40.25 3.98
CA ASN A 13 16.41 40.32 2.67
C ASN A 13 15.86 39.29 1.66
N GLY A 14 14.90 38.45 2.06
CA GLY A 14 14.30 37.43 1.20
C GLY A 14 15.14 36.16 1.10
N PHE A 15 15.14 35.55 -0.08
CA PHE A 15 15.78 34.25 -0.33
C PHE A 15 17.27 34.38 -0.72
N PHE A 16 18.05 33.34 -0.39
CA PHE A 16 19.39 33.13 -0.92
C PHE A 16 19.35 32.10 -2.05
N GLN A 17 20.43 32.00 -2.83
CA GLN A 17 20.51 31.04 -3.95
C GLN A 17 20.17 29.59 -3.54
N PRO A 18 20.65 29.05 -2.40
CA PRO A 18 20.27 27.70 -1.97
C PRO A 18 18.76 27.50 -1.78
N HIS A 19 18.02 28.55 -1.38
CA HIS A 19 16.57 28.46 -1.24
C HIS A 19 15.89 28.32 -2.61
N ILE A 20 16.33 29.08 -3.61
CA ILE A 20 15.82 28.98 -4.98
C ILE A 20 16.09 27.60 -5.57
N GLU A 21 17.28 27.04 -5.32
CA GLU A 21 17.62 25.67 -5.72
C GLU A 21 16.75 24.62 -5.02
N ILE A 22 16.50 24.79 -3.71
CA ILE A 22 15.58 23.92 -2.96
C ILE A 22 14.20 23.94 -3.60
N PHE A 23 13.65 25.13 -3.90
CA PHE A 23 12.34 25.26 -4.53
C PHE A 23 12.29 24.55 -5.90
N LYS A 24 13.27 24.80 -6.77
CA LYS A 24 13.35 24.19 -8.11
C LYS A 24 13.46 22.66 -8.02
N GLN A 25 14.31 22.15 -7.14
CA GLN A 25 14.51 20.70 -6.97
C GLN A 25 13.32 20.01 -6.31
N MET A 26 12.66 20.67 -5.34
CA MET A 26 11.43 20.16 -4.74
C MET A 26 10.30 20.11 -5.76
N LEU A 27 10.12 21.16 -6.57
CA LEU A 27 9.11 21.19 -7.62
C LEU A 27 9.34 20.05 -8.63
N TYR A 28 10.59 19.78 -9.00
CA TYR A 28 10.94 18.65 -9.86
C TYR A 28 10.67 17.29 -9.21
N ALA A 29 11.22 17.04 -8.03
CA ALA A 29 11.12 15.74 -7.36
C ALA A 29 9.67 15.38 -6.99
N ASN A 30 8.87 16.39 -6.63
CA ASN A 30 7.46 16.23 -6.30
C ASN A 30 6.58 15.91 -7.53
N ALA A 31 7.13 15.91 -8.75
CA ALA A 31 6.38 15.63 -9.97
C ALA A 31 5.87 14.18 -10.05
N VAL A 32 6.48 13.26 -9.29
CA VAL A 32 6.02 11.86 -9.19
C VAL A 32 4.58 11.75 -8.65
N ARG A 33 4.12 12.78 -7.94
CA ARG A 33 2.75 12.90 -7.42
C ARG A 33 1.77 13.32 -8.53
N GLY A 34 2.14 14.29 -9.35
CA GLY A 34 1.31 14.83 -10.43
C GLY A 34 2.12 15.28 -11.65
N THR A 35 1.77 14.77 -12.81
CA THR A 35 2.49 14.99 -14.08
C THR A 35 1.68 15.78 -15.10
N ASP A 36 0.44 16.16 -14.78
CA ASP A 36 -0.49 16.73 -15.77
C ASP A 36 -0.34 18.25 -15.93
N ALA A 37 -0.02 18.97 -14.85
CA ALA A 37 0.21 20.41 -14.88
C ALA A 37 1.08 20.86 -13.71
N THR A 38 1.84 21.93 -13.91
CA THR A 38 2.76 22.50 -12.92
C THR A 38 2.52 24.00 -12.80
N GLY A 39 2.59 24.52 -11.58
CA GLY A 39 2.53 25.95 -11.37
C GLY A 39 3.06 26.39 -10.02
N ALA A 40 3.31 27.68 -9.90
CA ALA A 40 3.83 28.33 -8.71
C ALA A 40 3.29 29.76 -8.58
N PHE A 41 3.21 30.25 -7.36
CA PHE A 41 3.13 31.68 -7.08
C PHE A 41 4.27 32.12 -6.18
N GLY A 42 4.69 33.37 -6.36
CA GLY A 42 5.68 34.04 -5.56
C GLY A 42 5.11 35.33 -5.02
N VAL A 43 5.51 35.73 -3.82
CA VAL A 43 5.08 36.99 -3.21
C VAL A 43 6.29 37.83 -2.88
N ASN A 44 6.34 39.05 -3.43
CA ASN A 44 7.43 39.96 -3.20
C ASN A 44 7.38 40.63 -1.81
N LYS A 45 8.47 41.32 -1.44
CA LYS A 45 8.58 42.04 -0.15
C LYS A 45 7.50 43.09 0.12
N TYR A 46 6.79 43.53 -0.92
CA TYR A 46 5.70 44.50 -0.79
C TYR A 46 4.34 43.82 -0.58
N GLY A 47 4.26 42.50 -0.78
CA GLY A 47 3.04 41.71 -0.69
C GLY A 47 2.36 41.45 -2.04
N ASN A 48 2.97 41.85 -3.16
CA ASN A 48 2.39 41.62 -4.48
C ASN A 48 2.70 40.20 -4.95
N ILE A 49 1.72 39.60 -5.62
CA ILE A 49 1.79 38.23 -6.12
C ILE A 49 2.16 38.17 -7.60
N ASP A 50 3.05 37.23 -7.92
CA ASP A 50 3.41 36.85 -9.28
C ASP A 50 3.07 35.35 -9.44
N ILE A 51 2.44 34.98 -10.56
CA ILE A 51 1.95 33.60 -10.81
C ILE A 51 2.51 33.09 -12.13
N ILE A 52 2.94 31.84 -12.14
CA ILE A 52 3.33 31.10 -13.33
C ILE A 52 2.70 29.71 -13.29
N LYS A 53 2.03 29.27 -14.37
CA LYS A 53 1.43 27.94 -14.45
C LYS A 53 1.25 27.49 -15.88
N ALA A 54 1.44 26.20 -16.14
CA ALA A 54 1.25 25.60 -17.45
C ALA A 54 0.79 24.14 -17.34
N ALA A 55 0.02 23.69 -18.33
CA ALA A 55 -0.38 22.29 -18.51
C ALA A 55 0.79 21.42 -19.03
N GLN A 56 1.86 21.37 -18.26
CA GLN A 56 3.05 20.59 -18.55
C GLN A 56 3.60 19.98 -17.27
N ASP A 57 4.36 18.90 -17.44
CA ASP A 57 5.06 18.24 -16.35
C ASP A 57 6.17 19.14 -15.78
N ALA A 58 6.59 18.88 -14.55
CA ALA A 58 7.54 19.74 -13.86
C ALA A 58 8.92 19.78 -14.55
N ASN A 59 9.36 18.69 -15.21
CA ASN A 59 10.66 18.68 -15.88
C ASN A 59 10.69 19.68 -17.03
N THR A 60 9.61 19.74 -17.82
CA THR A 60 9.49 20.74 -18.88
C THR A 60 9.38 22.14 -18.27
N PHE A 61 8.48 22.31 -17.29
CA PHE A 61 8.21 23.60 -16.64
C PHE A 61 9.45 24.29 -16.06
N ILE A 62 10.33 23.55 -15.38
CA ILE A 62 11.49 24.14 -14.72
C ILE A 62 12.62 24.57 -15.68
N ASN A 63 12.52 24.21 -16.95
CA ASN A 63 13.48 24.55 -18.00
C ASN A 63 12.97 25.69 -18.91
N ASP A 64 11.79 26.23 -18.65
CA ASP A 64 11.25 27.37 -19.40
C ASP A 64 11.89 28.70 -18.99
N GLU A 65 12.09 29.58 -19.97
CA GLU A 65 12.63 30.93 -19.73
C GLU A 65 11.75 31.75 -18.76
N GLU A 66 10.43 31.54 -18.80
CA GLU A 66 9.49 32.19 -17.88
C GLU A 66 9.71 31.73 -16.43
N PHE A 67 9.98 30.43 -16.23
CA PHE A 67 10.27 29.90 -14.90
C PHE A 67 11.62 30.38 -14.37
N ASP A 68 12.62 30.47 -15.22
CA ASP A 68 13.91 31.05 -14.86
C ASP A 68 13.76 32.55 -14.51
N ALA A 69 12.94 33.30 -15.24
CA ALA A 69 12.61 34.69 -14.90
C ALA A 69 11.87 34.80 -13.56
N PHE A 70 10.94 33.88 -13.29
CA PHE A 70 10.25 33.77 -12.01
C PHE A 70 11.22 33.47 -10.85
N CYS A 71 12.18 32.56 -11.03
CA CYS A 71 13.22 32.25 -10.03
C CYS A 71 14.17 33.43 -9.80
N LYS A 72 14.53 34.19 -10.85
CA LYS A 72 15.32 35.42 -10.72
C LYS A 72 14.60 36.47 -9.88
N LYS A 73 13.29 36.68 -10.09
CA LYS A 73 12.47 37.53 -9.21
C LYS A 73 12.38 36.99 -7.79
N GLY A 74 12.33 35.65 -7.67
CA GLY A 74 12.45 34.89 -6.42
C GLY A 74 13.64 35.35 -5.58
N TYR A 75 14.84 35.19 -6.14
CA TYR A 75 16.09 35.61 -5.52
C TYR A 75 16.11 37.10 -5.17
N ASN A 76 15.63 37.95 -6.08
CA ASN A 76 15.76 39.40 -5.93
C ASN A 76 14.74 40.05 -4.99
N SER A 77 13.58 39.44 -4.79
CA SER A 77 12.45 40.16 -4.19
C SER A 77 11.42 39.32 -3.44
N TYR A 78 11.32 38.02 -3.72
CA TYR A 78 10.28 37.20 -3.09
C TYR A 78 10.64 36.84 -1.66
N HIS A 79 9.58 36.69 -0.87
CA HIS A 79 9.64 36.20 0.50
C HIS A 79 8.83 34.93 0.67
N PHE A 80 7.84 34.68 -0.19
CA PHE A 80 7.11 33.42 -0.26
C PHE A 80 7.20 32.87 -1.68
N MET A 81 7.41 31.57 -1.84
CA MET A 81 7.26 30.86 -3.11
C MET A 81 6.59 29.53 -2.83
N ILE A 82 5.44 29.28 -3.45
CA ILE A 82 4.66 28.05 -3.26
C ILE A 82 4.42 27.42 -4.64
N GLY A 83 4.65 26.11 -4.75
CA GLY A 83 4.55 25.36 -5.99
C GLY A 83 3.61 24.16 -5.86
N HIS A 84 3.09 23.72 -7.00
CA HIS A 84 2.14 22.63 -7.08
C HIS A 84 2.32 21.79 -8.36
N ASN A 85 2.29 20.47 -8.18
CA ASN A 85 2.24 19.50 -9.25
C ASN A 85 0.88 18.79 -9.24
N ARG A 86 0.11 18.99 -10.31
CA ARG A 86 -1.28 18.53 -10.43
C ARG A 86 -1.36 17.17 -11.10
N LYS A 87 -2.21 16.31 -10.53
CA LYS A 87 -2.78 15.14 -11.19
C LYS A 87 -4.28 15.40 -11.36
N ALA A 88 -4.76 15.52 -12.60
CA ALA A 88 -6.13 15.96 -12.84
C ALA A 88 -7.16 14.96 -12.28
N THR A 89 -8.05 15.42 -11.41
CA THR A 89 -9.20 14.66 -10.87
C THR A 89 -10.54 15.22 -11.37
N HIS A 90 -10.62 16.54 -11.57
CA HIS A 90 -11.75 17.29 -12.16
C HIS A 90 -11.20 18.34 -13.14
N GLY A 91 -11.89 18.58 -14.26
CA GLY A 91 -11.50 19.56 -15.28
C GLY A 91 -10.54 19.03 -16.36
N GLU A 92 -10.47 19.73 -17.48
CA GLU A 92 -9.59 19.39 -18.61
C GLU A 92 -8.10 19.59 -18.27
N LYS A 93 -7.20 18.99 -19.05
CA LYS A 93 -5.74 19.15 -18.89
C LYS A 93 -5.26 20.48 -19.49
N ASP A 94 -5.74 21.59 -18.94
CA ASP A 94 -5.42 22.93 -19.42
C ASP A 94 -4.75 23.80 -18.34
N SER A 95 -4.08 24.87 -18.77
CA SER A 95 -3.37 25.77 -17.85
C SER A 95 -4.32 26.54 -16.94
N LYS A 96 -5.60 26.69 -17.31
CA LYS A 96 -6.60 27.42 -16.52
C LYS A 96 -6.96 26.66 -15.25
N SER A 97 -7.13 25.35 -15.36
CA SER A 97 -7.43 24.45 -14.23
C SER A 97 -6.19 24.02 -13.43
N ALA A 98 -4.99 24.36 -13.88
CA ALA A 98 -3.77 24.20 -13.09
C ALA A 98 -3.75 25.15 -11.89
N HIS A 99 -3.21 24.68 -10.76
CA HIS A 99 -2.90 25.55 -9.63
C HIS A 99 -1.67 26.40 -9.97
N PRO A 100 -1.55 27.61 -9.41
CA PRO A 100 -2.46 28.25 -8.44
C PRO A 100 -3.77 28.79 -9.06
N PHE A 101 -4.83 28.81 -8.26
CA PHE A 101 -6.07 29.55 -8.57
C PHE A 101 -5.94 30.97 -8.02
N TRP A 102 -6.33 31.96 -8.82
CA TRP A 102 -6.14 33.38 -8.49
C TRP A 102 -7.44 34.13 -8.73
N ASP A 103 -8.10 34.50 -7.63
CA ASP A 103 -9.20 35.46 -7.65
C ASP A 103 -8.61 36.86 -7.58
N LYS A 104 -8.55 37.55 -8.71
CA LYS A 104 -7.93 38.87 -8.82
C LYS A 104 -8.72 39.94 -8.09
N ASP A 105 -10.04 39.82 -8.12
CA ASP A 105 -10.95 40.85 -7.64
C ASP A 105 -10.97 40.85 -6.12
N ASN A 106 -11.02 39.65 -5.52
CA ASN A 106 -11.01 39.47 -4.08
C ASN A 106 -9.59 39.20 -3.51
N LYS A 107 -8.58 39.20 -4.38
CA LYS A 107 -7.14 39.12 -4.07
C LYS A 107 -6.73 37.91 -3.22
N ILE A 108 -7.31 36.74 -3.51
CA ILE A 108 -6.94 35.45 -2.89
C ILE A 108 -6.29 34.51 -3.90
N CYS A 109 -5.13 33.95 -3.55
CA CYS A 109 -4.46 32.92 -4.33
C CYS A 109 -4.40 31.58 -3.60
N LEU A 110 -4.94 30.51 -4.20
CA LEU A 110 -5.07 29.19 -3.59
C LEU A 110 -4.28 28.10 -4.33
N ILE A 111 -3.59 27.28 -3.54
CA ILE A 111 -3.14 25.94 -3.93
C ILE A 111 -3.89 24.92 -3.06
N HIS A 112 -4.42 23.87 -3.70
CA HIS A 112 -5.20 22.83 -3.05
C HIS A 112 -4.76 21.46 -3.55
N ASN A 113 -4.49 20.54 -2.62
CA ASN A 113 -4.25 19.13 -2.88
C ASN A 113 -5.37 18.32 -2.24
N GLY A 114 -6.23 17.75 -3.08
CA GLY A 114 -7.44 17.13 -2.57
C GLY A 114 -8.55 17.05 -3.60
N MET A 115 -9.74 16.78 -3.08
CA MET A 115 -10.99 16.78 -3.83
C MET A 115 -12.09 17.15 -2.83
N ILE A 116 -12.84 18.20 -3.15
CA ILE A 116 -14.02 18.61 -2.37
C ILE A 116 -15.27 18.10 -3.12
N SER A 117 -16.06 17.24 -2.49
CA SER A 117 -17.22 16.59 -3.13
C SER A 117 -18.43 17.52 -3.19
N ASN A 118 -18.64 18.33 -2.15
CA ASN A 118 -19.81 19.18 -2.02
C ASN A 118 -19.61 20.60 -2.56
N TYR A 119 -18.57 20.88 -3.36
CA TYR A 119 -18.26 22.25 -3.79
C TYR A 119 -19.39 22.98 -4.53
N LYS A 120 -20.27 22.21 -5.19
CA LYS A 120 -21.46 22.73 -5.85
C LYS A 120 -22.53 23.26 -4.90
N SER A 121 -22.52 22.86 -3.62
CA SER A 121 -23.51 23.31 -2.64
C SER A 121 -23.32 24.76 -2.21
N PHE A 122 -22.08 25.27 -2.29
CA PHE A 122 -21.76 26.67 -2.00
C PHE A 122 -21.34 27.47 -3.23
N CYS A 123 -20.93 26.82 -4.34
CA CYS A 123 -20.65 27.52 -5.60
C CYS A 123 -21.13 26.71 -6.82
N SER A 124 -22.38 26.91 -7.23
CA SER A 124 -23.02 26.17 -8.33
C SER A 124 -22.30 26.34 -9.68
N GLU A 125 -21.79 27.54 -9.94
CA GLU A 125 -21.20 27.93 -11.24
C GLU A 125 -19.74 27.49 -11.42
N ALA A 126 -19.05 27.09 -10.34
CA ALA A 126 -17.65 26.72 -10.42
C ALA A 126 -17.45 25.45 -11.26
N THR A 127 -16.49 25.47 -12.20
CA THR A 127 -16.18 24.30 -13.05
C THR A 127 -15.29 23.27 -12.36
N VAL A 128 -14.52 23.70 -11.35
CA VAL A 128 -13.63 22.87 -10.55
C VAL A 128 -13.74 23.27 -9.08
N ASP A 129 -13.61 22.29 -8.20
CA ASP A 129 -13.70 22.45 -6.75
C ASP A 129 -12.78 23.55 -6.19
N SER A 130 -11.56 23.63 -6.69
CA SER A 130 -10.54 24.57 -6.25
C SER A 130 -10.92 26.01 -6.57
N ALA A 131 -11.65 26.25 -7.67
CA ALA A 131 -12.16 27.58 -8.00
C ALA A 131 -13.29 28.00 -7.05
N ALA A 132 -14.20 27.08 -6.72
CA ALA A 132 -15.25 27.31 -5.73
C ALA A 132 -14.66 27.71 -4.37
N ILE A 133 -13.68 26.95 -3.88
CA ILE A 133 -13.03 27.24 -2.60
C ILE A 133 -12.29 28.58 -2.63
N THR A 134 -11.60 28.89 -3.73
CA THR A 134 -10.90 30.18 -3.85
C THR A 134 -11.89 31.34 -3.69
N ASN A 135 -13.07 31.23 -4.29
CA ASN A 135 -14.12 32.23 -4.19
C ASN A 135 -14.68 32.34 -2.76
N GLU A 136 -14.98 31.21 -2.11
CA GLU A 136 -15.47 31.19 -0.73
C GLU A 136 -14.48 31.78 0.27
N LEU A 137 -13.19 31.45 0.14
CA LEU A 137 -12.13 32.02 0.98
C LEU A 137 -12.04 33.54 0.85
N ALA A 138 -12.44 34.08 -0.31
CA ALA A 138 -12.31 35.49 -0.61
C ALA A 138 -13.54 36.30 -0.19
N ASN A 139 -14.72 35.67 -0.14
CA ASN A 139 -15.99 36.35 0.14
C ASN A 139 -16.45 36.23 1.59
N ARG A 140 -15.82 35.37 2.42
CA ARG A 140 -16.18 35.20 3.83
C ARG A 140 -15.44 36.16 4.75
N GLU A 141 -16.12 36.62 5.79
CA GLU A 141 -15.52 37.46 6.84
C GLU A 141 -14.44 36.70 7.61
N ASP A 142 -14.77 35.49 8.10
CA ASP A 142 -13.79 34.51 8.55
C ASP A 142 -13.59 33.43 7.48
N PRO A 143 -12.42 33.42 6.80
CA PRO A 143 -12.12 32.42 5.77
C PRO A 143 -12.01 31.02 6.34
N TYR A 144 -11.85 30.83 7.66
CA TYR A 144 -11.75 29.51 8.26
C TYR A 144 -13.12 28.80 8.40
N GLU A 145 -14.22 29.54 8.31
CA GLU A 145 -15.56 28.95 8.42
C GLU A 145 -15.88 27.96 7.29
N ILE A 146 -15.38 28.18 6.07
CA ILE A 146 -15.63 27.26 4.96
C ILE A 146 -15.16 25.84 5.28
N PHE A 147 -14.11 25.69 6.09
CA PHE A 147 -13.57 24.38 6.43
C PHE A 147 -14.51 23.55 7.33
N SER A 148 -15.48 24.22 7.96
CA SER A 148 -16.54 23.57 8.72
C SER A 148 -17.67 23.01 7.85
N GLU A 149 -17.71 23.39 6.57
CA GLU A 149 -18.78 23.10 5.61
C GLU A 149 -18.32 22.21 4.45
N ILE A 150 -17.01 22.14 4.17
CA ILE A 150 -16.48 21.35 3.05
C ILE A 150 -16.39 19.87 3.39
N GLU A 151 -16.84 19.05 2.46
CA GLU A 151 -16.77 17.59 2.51
C GLU A 151 -15.73 17.11 1.50
N GLY A 152 -14.82 16.23 1.92
CA GLY A 152 -13.78 15.66 1.06
C GLY A 152 -12.38 15.71 1.67
N SER A 153 -11.37 15.62 0.82
CA SER A 153 -9.96 15.57 1.22
C SER A 153 -9.26 16.86 0.86
N TYR A 154 -8.45 17.44 1.74
CA TYR A 154 -7.73 18.66 1.40
C TYR A 154 -6.49 18.92 2.25
N ALA A 155 -5.46 19.45 1.58
CA ALA A 155 -4.43 20.29 2.16
C ALA A 155 -4.37 21.56 1.31
N MET A 156 -4.47 22.72 1.94
CA MET A 156 -4.59 24.01 1.27
C MET A 156 -3.56 25.01 1.77
N ILE A 157 -3.03 25.78 0.83
CA ILE A 157 -2.21 26.97 1.11
C ILE A 157 -2.81 28.12 0.33
N TRP A 158 -3.16 29.21 1.00
CA TRP A 158 -3.64 30.41 0.32
C TRP A 158 -3.00 31.68 0.84
N TYR A 159 -2.71 32.59 -0.09
CA TYR A 159 -2.20 33.91 0.20
C TYR A 159 -3.33 34.94 0.10
N ASP A 160 -3.52 35.68 1.19
CA ASP A 160 -4.40 36.84 1.29
C ASP A 160 -3.54 38.10 1.09
N VAL A 161 -3.72 38.78 -0.05
CA VAL A 161 -2.93 39.95 -0.41
C VAL A 161 -3.25 41.15 0.48
N GLU A 162 -4.50 41.29 0.93
CA GLU A 162 -4.92 42.43 1.74
C GLU A 162 -4.36 42.34 3.15
N LYS A 163 -4.46 41.15 3.75
CA LYS A 163 -3.88 40.86 5.08
C LYS A 163 -2.38 40.59 5.01
N LYS A 164 -1.79 40.50 3.82
CA LYS A 164 -0.40 40.07 3.55
C LYS A 164 -0.03 38.81 4.32
N ARG A 165 -0.90 37.82 4.25
CA ARG A 165 -0.88 36.64 5.13
C ARG A 165 -0.94 35.35 4.31
N LEU A 166 0.00 34.44 4.58
CA LEU A 166 0.00 33.10 3.99
C LEU A 166 -0.62 32.12 4.99
N ASN A 167 -1.69 31.44 4.60
CA ASN A 167 -2.48 30.58 5.46
C ASN A 167 -2.36 29.12 5.02
N PHE A 168 -2.54 28.20 5.96
CA PHE A 168 -2.44 26.76 5.79
C PHE A 168 -3.57 26.05 6.53
N MET A 169 -4.14 25.02 5.92
CA MET A 169 -5.21 24.23 6.53
C MET A 169 -5.24 22.83 5.91
N ARG A 170 -5.47 21.80 6.72
CA ARG A 170 -5.60 20.41 6.26
C ARG A 170 -6.52 19.57 7.13
N ASN A 171 -7.12 18.54 6.53
CA ASN A 171 -7.78 17.45 7.25
C ASN A 171 -6.98 16.16 7.21
N SER A 172 -7.33 15.17 8.05
CA SER A 172 -6.69 13.83 8.16
C SER A 172 -6.27 13.21 6.84
N LEU A 173 -7.05 13.40 5.79
CA LEU A 173 -6.89 12.74 4.50
C LEU A 173 -5.70 13.24 3.65
N ARG A 174 -5.14 14.42 3.93
CA ARG A 174 -4.00 14.96 3.14
C ARG A 174 -2.90 15.48 4.05
N PRO A 175 -1.65 14.99 3.90
CA PRO A 175 -0.54 15.44 4.74
C PRO A 175 0.01 16.79 4.26
N LEU A 176 0.50 17.58 5.21
CA LEU A 176 1.25 18.81 4.94
C LEU A 176 2.24 19.05 6.09
N TYR A 177 3.50 19.26 5.76
CA TYR A 177 4.58 19.45 6.72
C TYR A 177 5.26 20.80 6.53
N VAL A 178 5.79 21.35 7.62
CA VAL A 178 6.72 22.48 7.60
C VAL A 178 8.01 22.08 8.30
N SER A 179 9.13 22.31 7.61
CA SER A 179 10.48 22.12 8.13
C SER A 179 11.18 23.46 8.23
N GLU A 180 11.86 23.71 9.33
CA GLU A 180 12.50 24.99 9.62
C GLU A 180 14.03 24.87 9.54
N THR A 181 14.65 25.79 8.80
CA THR A 181 16.11 26.01 8.80
C THR A 181 16.45 27.26 9.61
N ASN A 182 17.72 27.71 9.57
CA ASN A 182 18.10 28.98 10.20
C ASN A 182 17.31 30.17 9.67
N ASP A 183 17.01 30.17 8.37
CA ASP A 183 16.67 31.33 7.56
C ASP A 183 15.46 31.09 6.63
N CYS A 184 14.88 29.90 6.61
CA CYS A 184 13.77 29.53 5.74
C CYS A 184 12.82 28.53 6.43
N PHE A 185 11.53 28.64 6.14
CA PHE A 185 10.61 27.50 6.27
C PHE A 185 10.47 26.81 4.93
N ILE A 186 10.40 25.48 4.95
CA ILE A 186 10.24 24.61 3.79
C ILE A 186 8.94 23.82 3.98
N ILE A 187 7.99 24.01 3.07
CA ILE A 187 6.68 23.36 3.09
C ILE A 187 6.68 22.21 2.09
N SER A 188 6.11 21.06 2.48
CA SER A 188 6.04 19.89 1.60
C SER A 188 4.86 18.99 1.96
N SER A 189 4.28 18.32 0.97
CA SER A 189 3.36 17.19 1.20
C SER A 189 4.05 15.94 1.77
N GLU A 190 5.39 15.89 1.72
CA GLU A 190 6.23 14.79 2.22
C GLU A 190 7.43 15.37 2.99
N ASP A 191 7.58 15.00 4.26
CA ASP A 191 8.67 15.46 5.14
C ASP A 191 10.05 14.98 4.65
N SER A 192 10.14 13.70 4.25
CA SER A 192 11.37 13.08 3.75
C SER A 192 11.92 13.78 2.49
N LEU A 193 11.02 14.30 1.63
CA LEU A 193 11.39 15.09 0.45
C LEU A 193 12.07 16.41 0.86
N ALA A 194 11.47 17.14 1.80
CA ALA A 194 12.03 18.40 2.29
C ALA A 194 13.41 18.16 2.93
N TYR A 195 13.55 17.10 3.74
CA TYR A 195 14.81 16.73 4.35
C TYR A 195 15.91 16.42 3.34
N TRP A 196 15.60 15.58 2.35
CA TRP A 196 16.56 15.21 1.32
C TRP A 196 17.06 16.42 0.52
N ILE A 197 16.14 17.27 0.04
CA ILE A 197 16.50 18.42 -0.79
C ILE A 197 17.21 19.51 0.02
N ALA A 198 16.77 19.80 1.25
CA ALA A 198 17.47 20.75 2.11
C ALA A 198 18.93 20.33 2.34
N LYS A 199 19.16 19.06 2.71
CA LYS A 199 20.50 18.51 2.93
C LYS A 199 21.37 18.57 1.67
N ARG A 200 20.77 18.30 0.49
CA ARG A 200 21.46 18.39 -0.81
C ARG A 200 21.97 19.80 -1.11
N ASN A 201 21.28 20.84 -0.62
CA ASN A 201 21.66 22.24 -0.79
C ASN A 201 22.38 22.81 0.44
N ASN A 202 23.00 21.94 1.24
CA ASN A 202 23.76 22.29 2.45
C ASN A 202 22.95 23.06 3.50
N GLN A 203 21.63 22.90 3.52
CA GLN A 203 20.75 23.44 4.54
C GLN A 203 20.48 22.39 5.62
N THR A 204 20.57 22.81 6.88
CA THR A 204 20.26 21.95 8.03
C THR A 204 18.86 22.26 8.53
N ILE A 205 18.00 21.24 8.56
CA ILE A 205 16.68 21.32 9.19
C ILE A 205 16.85 21.20 10.70
N LYS A 206 16.32 22.18 11.43
CA LYS A 206 16.31 22.22 12.90
C LYS A 206 15.13 21.47 13.48
N SER A 207 13.97 21.63 12.86
CA SER A 207 12.70 21.08 13.30
C SER A 207 11.83 20.80 12.09
N THR A 208 10.97 19.79 12.22
CA THR A 208 9.90 19.50 11.28
C THR A 208 8.65 19.25 12.09
N CYS A 209 7.53 19.86 11.71
CA CYS A 209 6.23 19.56 12.28
C CYS A 209 5.22 19.21 11.20
N HIS A 210 4.29 18.34 11.58
CA HIS A 210 3.10 18.02 10.81
C HIS A 210 2.01 19.03 11.19
N PHE A 211 1.37 19.66 10.21
CA PHE A 211 0.26 20.57 10.50
C PHE A 211 -0.90 19.80 11.15
N GLU A 212 -1.41 20.32 12.26
CA GLU A 212 -2.49 19.68 13.02
C GLU A 212 -3.79 19.62 12.18
N GLU A 213 -4.59 18.59 12.42
CA GLU A 213 -5.88 18.42 11.74
C GLU A 213 -6.88 19.50 12.12
N MET A 214 -7.51 20.10 11.11
CA MET A 214 -8.55 21.12 11.29
C MET A 214 -8.08 22.35 12.07
N VAL A 215 -6.77 22.55 12.19
CA VAL A 215 -6.17 23.71 12.85
C VAL A 215 -5.61 24.63 11.76
N PRO A 216 -6.13 25.85 11.62
CA PRO A 216 -5.55 26.83 10.73
C PRO A 216 -4.21 27.36 11.25
N TYR A 217 -3.25 27.46 10.34
CA TYR A 217 -1.97 28.11 10.57
C TYR A 217 -1.81 29.29 9.64
N TYR A 218 -1.02 30.28 10.04
CA TYR A 218 -0.67 31.37 9.16
C TYR A 218 0.69 31.96 9.47
N ILE A 219 1.27 32.62 8.46
CA ILE A 219 2.49 33.42 8.56
C ILE A 219 2.18 34.81 8.02
N ASN A 220 2.42 35.84 8.84
CA ASN A 220 2.33 37.23 8.37
C ASN A 220 3.59 37.59 7.59
N MET A 221 3.44 38.44 6.59
CA MET A 221 4.57 38.90 5.80
C MET A 221 5.58 39.72 6.63
N GLU A 222 5.13 40.42 7.66
CA GLU A 222 5.95 41.33 8.47
C GLU A 222 6.85 40.59 9.45
N ASP A 223 6.29 39.72 10.28
CA ASP A 223 7.02 39.06 11.38
C ASP A 223 7.67 37.73 11.00
N LYS A 224 7.20 37.08 9.91
CA LYS A 224 7.63 35.74 9.47
C LYS A 224 7.52 34.67 10.57
N ILE A 225 6.56 34.80 11.48
CA ILE A 225 6.30 33.82 12.54
C ILE A 225 5.16 32.90 12.11
N LEU A 226 5.30 31.60 12.39
CA LEU A 226 4.23 30.62 12.19
C LEU A 226 3.29 30.62 13.39
N TYR A 227 2.09 31.15 13.18
CA TYR A 227 1.01 31.14 14.15
C TYR A 227 0.07 29.98 13.90
N LYS A 228 -0.60 29.53 14.96
CA LYS A 228 -1.73 28.60 14.88
C LYS A 228 -2.95 29.21 15.58
N THR A 229 -4.14 28.94 15.06
CA THR A 229 -5.40 29.38 15.67
C THR A 229 -6.08 28.22 16.39
N GLU A 230 -7.29 28.47 16.90
CA GLU A 230 -8.14 27.41 17.43
C GLU A 230 -8.58 26.46 16.30
N LYS A 231 -8.82 25.20 16.69
CA LYS A 231 -9.31 24.17 15.79
C LYS A 231 -10.70 24.57 15.28
N VAL A 232 -10.90 24.51 13.98
CA VAL A 232 -12.21 24.76 13.36
C VAL A 232 -13.12 23.58 13.69
N GLU A 233 -14.19 23.86 14.42
CA GLU A 233 -15.26 22.90 14.66
C GLU A 233 -16.12 22.75 13.42
N LEU A 234 -16.51 21.52 13.09
CA LEU A 234 -17.44 21.26 11.99
C LEU A 234 -18.82 21.85 12.33
N LYS A 235 -19.42 22.62 11.41
CA LYS A 235 -20.75 23.20 11.61
C LYS A 235 -21.75 22.06 11.58
N LYS A 236 -22.47 21.85 12.69
CA LYS A 236 -23.63 20.98 12.68
C LYS A 236 -24.66 21.51 11.71
N LYS A 237 -25.22 20.65 10.88
CA LYS A 237 -26.40 20.97 10.08
C LYS A 237 -27.57 21.28 11.04
N ILE A 238 -28.00 22.55 11.07
CA ILE A 238 -29.26 22.98 11.71
C ILE A 238 -30.36 22.76 10.68
N PHE A 239 -31.33 21.89 10.97
CA PHE A 239 -32.52 21.78 10.13
C PHE A 239 -33.50 22.92 10.46
N LEU A 240 -33.86 23.73 9.47
CA LEU A 240 -34.96 24.69 9.62
C LEU A 240 -36.28 23.94 9.86
N PRO A 241 -37.14 24.37 10.81
CA PRO A 241 -38.41 23.69 11.06
C PRO A 241 -39.35 23.88 9.87
N ALA A 242 -39.85 22.77 9.34
CA ALA A 242 -40.98 22.79 8.43
C ALA A 242 -42.21 23.39 9.12
N THR A 243 -42.88 24.29 8.41
CA THR A 243 -44.09 25.01 8.79
C THR A 243 -45.16 24.05 9.33
N GLN A 244 -45.74 24.40 10.48
CA GLN A 244 -46.81 23.62 11.12
C GLN A 244 -48.04 23.52 10.21
N GLN A 245 -48.44 22.30 9.86
CA GLN A 245 -49.85 21.95 9.66
C GLN A 245 -50.28 20.92 10.71
N GLN A 246 -51.37 21.26 11.38
CA GLN A 246 -52.04 20.51 12.45
C GLN A 246 -52.96 19.40 11.89
N PRO A 247 -53.49 18.50 12.74
CA PRO A 247 -53.34 17.05 12.58
C PRO A 247 -54.56 16.35 11.94
N GLY A 248 -54.28 15.23 11.27
CA GLY A 248 -55.27 14.21 10.90
C GLY A 248 -55.08 12.95 11.73
N THR A 249 -56.15 12.56 12.43
CA THR A 249 -56.27 11.51 13.45
C THR A 249 -56.42 10.07 12.92
N ASN A 250 -56.02 9.09 13.76
CA ASN A 250 -56.46 7.67 13.86
C ASN A 250 -55.91 6.71 12.77
N SER A 251 -55.59 5.43 13.02
CA SER A 251 -56.08 4.45 14.00
C SER A 251 -55.16 3.21 14.15
N TYR A 252 -55.13 2.66 15.38
CA TYR A 252 -55.09 1.26 15.85
C TYR A 252 -54.27 0.12 15.19
N GLY A 253 -53.59 -0.63 16.10
CA GLY A 253 -53.32 -2.08 16.05
C GLY A 253 -52.01 -2.47 15.37
N THR A 254 -51.17 -3.37 15.87
CA THR A 254 -51.41 -4.56 16.70
C THR A 254 -50.08 -5.01 17.33
N THR A 255 -50.12 -5.46 18.58
CA THR A 255 -49.08 -6.28 19.22
C THR A 255 -49.01 -7.67 18.57
N THR A 256 -47.81 -8.11 18.21
CA THR A 256 -47.45 -9.53 18.12
C THR A 256 -46.20 -9.80 18.94
N GLN A 257 -46.31 -10.83 19.78
CA GLN A 257 -45.29 -11.32 20.70
C GLN A 257 -44.17 -12.05 19.96
N GLY A 258 -42.96 -11.93 20.53
CA GLY A 258 -42.10 -13.08 20.80
C GLY A 258 -41.41 -13.72 19.61
N ILE A 259 -40.26 -13.17 19.24
CA ILE A 259 -39.13 -13.96 18.74
C ILE A 259 -37.94 -13.61 19.64
N ASN A 260 -37.23 -14.63 20.11
CA ASN A 260 -35.97 -14.46 20.81
C ASN A 260 -34.96 -13.84 19.84
N ASP A 261 -34.95 -12.51 19.72
CA ASP A 261 -34.02 -11.81 18.85
C ASP A 261 -32.64 -11.82 19.51
N THR A 262 -31.81 -12.75 19.01
CA THR A 262 -30.36 -12.64 19.15
C THR A 262 -29.96 -11.26 18.62
N LYS A 263 -29.47 -10.38 19.50
CA LYS A 263 -28.86 -9.11 19.09
C LYS A 263 -27.81 -9.39 18.02
N GLU A 264 -28.13 -9.05 16.78
CA GLU A 264 -27.18 -9.04 15.67
C GLU A 264 -26.78 -7.59 15.39
N THR A 265 -25.48 -7.35 15.39
CA THR A 265 -24.90 -6.10 14.87
C THR A 265 -24.92 -6.24 13.36
N HIS A 266 -25.78 -5.46 12.71
CA HIS A 266 -25.96 -5.53 11.26
C HIS A 266 -25.05 -4.54 10.56
N TYR A 267 -24.53 -5.01 9.43
CA TYR A 267 -23.62 -4.28 8.59
C TYR A 267 -24.25 -4.09 7.23
N PHE A 268 -24.40 -2.84 6.85
CA PHE A 268 -25.03 -2.47 5.59
C PHE A 268 -24.07 -1.63 4.75
N SER A 269 -24.25 -1.70 3.44
CA SER A 269 -23.61 -0.85 2.46
C SER A 269 -24.64 0.01 1.76
N THR A 270 -24.21 1.05 1.04
CA THR A 270 -25.09 1.82 0.14
C THR A 270 -25.85 0.90 -0.84
N ASP A 271 -25.23 -0.18 -1.32
CA ASP A 271 -25.86 -1.10 -2.28
C ASP A 271 -27.01 -1.93 -1.68
N ASP A 272 -27.06 -2.05 -0.35
CA ASP A 272 -28.15 -2.73 0.35
C ASP A 272 -29.45 -1.94 0.33
N PHE A 273 -29.39 -0.64 0.08
CA PHE A 273 -30.55 0.24 0.13
C PHE A 273 -30.68 0.99 -1.19
N LYS A 274 -31.49 0.44 -2.10
CA LYS A 274 -31.83 1.10 -3.37
C LYS A 274 -33.08 1.95 -3.24
N THR A 275 -33.95 1.57 -2.32
CA THR A 275 -35.23 2.21 -2.03
C THR A 275 -35.45 2.33 -0.51
N PRO A 276 -36.30 3.27 -0.06
CA PRO A 276 -36.71 3.33 1.35
C PRO A 276 -37.33 2.02 1.86
N GLN A 277 -37.99 1.25 1.01
CA GLN A 277 -38.60 -0.02 1.40
C GLN A 277 -37.53 -1.06 1.79
N ASP A 278 -36.37 -1.06 1.13
CA ASP A 278 -35.26 -1.97 1.46
C ASP A 278 -34.80 -1.81 2.92
N ALA A 279 -34.83 -0.58 3.45
CA ALA A 279 -34.47 -0.31 4.83
C ALA A 279 -35.51 -0.85 5.83
N LEU A 280 -36.80 -0.77 5.51
CA LEU A 280 -37.87 -1.32 6.34
C LEU A 280 -37.86 -2.86 6.35
N ASP A 281 -37.50 -3.46 5.22
CA ASP A 281 -37.48 -4.92 5.07
C ASP A 281 -36.25 -5.54 5.75
N LYS A 282 -35.11 -4.84 5.73
CA LYS A 282 -33.81 -5.36 6.19
C LYS A 282 -33.45 -4.97 7.62
N ILE A 283 -33.88 -3.81 8.11
CA ILE A 283 -33.53 -3.33 9.45
C ILE A 283 -34.71 -3.58 10.40
N LYS A 284 -34.45 -4.35 11.45
CA LYS A 284 -35.44 -4.72 12.46
C LYS A 284 -35.27 -3.90 13.73
N SER A 285 -36.35 -3.81 14.51
CA SER A 285 -36.24 -3.36 15.89
C SER A 285 -35.30 -4.30 16.65
N THR A 286 -34.45 -3.74 17.52
CA THR A 286 -33.40 -4.41 18.31
C THR A 286 -32.06 -4.70 17.61
N ASP A 287 -31.96 -4.48 16.29
CA ASP A 287 -30.69 -4.53 15.57
C ASP A 287 -29.69 -3.53 16.16
N SER A 288 -28.39 -3.84 16.09
CA SER A 288 -27.36 -2.85 16.45
C SER A 288 -26.70 -2.32 15.18
N LEU A 289 -26.67 -0.99 15.04
CA LEU A 289 -26.06 -0.30 13.91
C LEU A 289 -24.78 0.40 14.36
N LEU A 290 -23.77 0.38 13.51
CA LEU A 290 -22.60 1.23 13.69
C LEU A 290 -22.83 2.58 13.03
N CYS A 291 -22.59 3.64 13.79
CA CYS A 291 -22.79 4.99 13.33
C CYS A 291 -21.69 5.93 13.83
N THR A 292 -21.51 7.06 13.15
CA THR A 292 -20.80 8.22 13.66
C THR A 292 -21.77 9.36 13.90
N ILE A 293 -21.39 10.28 14.79
CA ILE A 293 -22.17 11.48 15.04
C ILE A 293 -22.02 12.42 13.84
N ASP A 294 -23.14 12.73 13.18
CA ASP A 294 -23.19 13.70 12.09
C ASP A 294 -23.46 15.11 12.61
N SER A 295 -24.55 15.24 13.37
CA SER A 295 -25.03 16.52 13.87
C SER A 295 -25.84 16.34 15.14
N TYR A 296 -26.05 17.41 15.92
CA TYR A 296 -26.88 17.34 17.11
C TYR A 296 -27.51 18.68 17.48
N GLU A 297 -28.71 18.61 18.04
CA GLU A 297 -29.52 19.73 18.51
C GLU A 297 -29.81 19.58 20.01
N GLU A 298 -29.66 20.66 20.78
CA GLU A 298 -30.01 20.63 22.20
C GLU A 298 -31.53 20.54 22.36
N THR A 299 -31.97 19.64 23.22
CA THR A 299 -33.40 19.45 23.41
C THR A 299 -34.03 20.61 24.19
N PRO A 300 -35.30 20.98 23.94
CA PRO A 300 -35.92 22.19 24.51
C PRO A 300 -35.85 22.28 26.04
N ASN A 301 -35.80 21.12 26.72
CA ASN A 301 -35.73 21.04 28.17
C ASN A 301 -34.30 21.09 28.74
N ARG A 302 -33.26 21.31 27.90
CA ARG A 302 -31.81 21.33 28.25
C ARG A 302 -31.30 20.10 29.01
N LYS A 303 -31.99 18.96 28.90
CA LYS A 303 -31.66 17.71 29.59
C LYS A 303 -30.78 16.76 28.76
N GLY A 304 -30.53 17.10 27.50
CA GLY A 304 -29.77 16.27 26.56
C GLY A 304 -29.88 16.78 25.13
N TYR A 305 -29.41 15.97 24.19
CA TYR A 305 -29.28 16.27 22.78
C TYR A 305 -30.08 15.28 21.93
N LYS A 306 -30.70 15.78 20.88
CA LYS A 306 -31.16 14.98 19.74
C LYS A 306 -29.97 14.90 18.77
N VAL A 307 -29.48 13.70 18.52
CA VAL A 307 -28.27 13.44 17.75
C VAL A 307 -28.66 12.76 16.45
N THR A 308 -28.24 13.31 15.33
CA THR A 308 -28.32 12.69 14.01
C THR A 308 -27.04 11.91 13.78
N LEU A 309 -27.19 10.71 13.25
CA LEU A 309 -26.11 9.75 13.09
C LEU A 309 -26.01 9.35 11.62
N ASN A 310 -24.78 9.19 11.14
CA ASN A 310 -24.53 8.56 9.85
C ASN A 310 -24.21 7.10 10.08
N MET A 311 -24.96 6.21 9.43
CA MET A 311 -24.61 4.80 9.40
C MET A 311 -23.28 4.63 8.68
N ILE A 312 -22.38 3.86 9.27
CA ILE A 312 -21.11 3.54 8.65
C ILE A 312 -21.34 2.78 7.33
N ASN A 313 -20.62 3.16 6.27
CA ASN A 313 -20.67 2.58 4.91
C ASN A 313 -22.02 2.67 4.17
N VAL A 314 -22.97 3.44 4.71
CA VAL A 314 -24.28 3.65 4.10
C VAL A 314 -24.44 5.13 3.79
N ASP A 315 -24.22 5.47 2.52
CA ASP A 315 -24.43 6.81 1.99
C ASP A 315 -25.69 6.82 1.11
N VAL A 316 -26.85 6.80 1.77
CA VAL A 316 -28.14 6.95 1.09
C VAL A 316 -28.93 8.11 1.68
N PRO A 317 -29.37 9.10 0.87
CA PRO A 317 -29.99 10.33 1.36
C PRO A 317 -31.39 10.12 1.96
N PHE A 318 -31.96 8.92 1.80
CA PHE A 318 -33.28 8.58 2.31
C PHE A 318 -33.26 7.83 3.64
N ILE A 319 -32.10 7.41 4.18
CA ILE A 319 -32.02 6.87 5.54
C ILE A 319 -31.56 7.98 6.48
N VAL A 320 -32.25 8.15 7.59
CA VAL A 320 -31.91 9.15 8.62
C VAL A 320 -31.91 8.45 9.97
N CYS A 321 -30.75 8.38 10.63
CA CYS A 321 -30.65 7.82 11.98
C CYS A 321 -30.69 8.95 13.03
N GLU A 322 -31.52 8.80 14.04
CA GLU A 322 -31.67 9.76 15.13
C GLU A 322 -31.63 9.06 16.49
N MET A 323 -31.02 9.70 17.50
CA MET A 323 -31.08 9.24 18.88
C MET A 323 -31.21 10.39 19.87
N TYR A 324 -31.71 10.09 21.07
CA TYR A 324 -31.64 11.03 22.20
C TYR A 324 -30.52 10.62 23.14
N MET A 325 -29.58 11.54 23.40
CA MET A 325 -28.50 11.35 24.37
C MET A 325 -28.66 12.32 25.53
N LYS A 326 -28.50 11.82 26.77
CA LYS A 326 -28.37 12.70 27.93
C LYS A 326 -27.08 13.49 27.82
N LYS A 327 -27.06 14.73 28.33
CA LYS A 327 -25.89 15.62 28.25
C LYS A 327 -24.58 14.95 28.69
N ALA A 328 -24.54 14.38 29.90
CA ALA A 328 -23.35 13.70 30.42
C ALA A 328 -22.89 12.50 29.58
N LEU A 329 -23.82 11.82 28.90
CA LEU A 329 -23.48 10.72 27.99
C LEU A 329 -23.02 11.25 26.63
N PHE A 330 -23.51 12.39 26.17
CA PHE A 330 -23.06 13.01 24.93
C PHE A 330 -21.64 13.58 25.08
N ASP A 331 -21.38 14.25 26.20
CA ASP A 331 -20.09 14.88 26.52
C ASP A 331 -18.94 13.85 26.66
N SER A 332 -19.24 12.54 26.69
CA SER A 332 -18.26 11.46 26.77
C SER A 332 -17.85 10.86 25.42
N PHE A 333 -18.40 11.34 24.28
CA PHE A 333 -18.06 10.87 22.94
C PHE A 333 -17.40 11.99 22.13
N GLU A 334 -16.43 11.64 21.29
CA GLU A 334 -15.91 12.54 20.26
C GLU A 334 -16.71 12.38 18.96
N PHE A 335 -16.67 13.39 18.08
CA PHE A 335 -17.43 13.37 16.81
C PHE A 335 -16.99 12.25 15.87
N SER A 336 -15.69 11.95 15.88
CA SER A 336 -15.07 10.87 15.11
C SER A 336 -15.31 9.49 15.73
N THR A 337 -15.84 9.41 16.95
CA THR A 337 -16.05 8.14 17.63
C THR A 337 -17.09 7.30 16.88
N VAL A 338 -16.73 6.05 16.59
CA VAL A 338 -17.69 5.06 16.13
C VAL A 338 -18.52 4.59 17.32
N ILE A 339 -19.84 4.61 17.14
CA ILE A 339 -20.81 4.25 18.16
C ILE A 339 -21.62 3.05 17.65
N GLU A 340 -21.75 2.03 18.47
CA GLU A 340 -22.76 1.00 18.27
C GLU A 340 -24.05 1.43 18.99
N ALA A 341 -25.16 1.52 18.26
CA ALA A 341 -26.45 1.94 18.81
C ALA A 341 -27.57 0.98 18.39
N THR A 342 -28.49 0.69 19.30
CA THR A 342 -29.57 -0.27 19.09
C THR A 342 -30.80 0.40 18.47
N VAL A 343 -31.34 -0.18 17.41
CA VAL A 343 -32.59 0.22 16.76
C VAL A 343 -33.77 0.05 17.73
N MET A 344 -34.47 1.15 17.99
CA MET A 344 -35.73 1.16 18.71
C MET A 344 -36.91 0.94 17.78
N SER A 345 -36.97 1.70 16.70
CA SER A 345 -38.07 1.70 15.75
C SER A 345 -37.63 2.35 14.44
N LEU A 346 -38.37 2.04 13.37
CA LEU A 346 -38.24 2.67 12.07
C LEU A 346 -39.58 3.27 11.65
N CYS A 347 -39.55 4.36 10.89
CA CYS A 347 -40.74 4.99 10.35
C CYS A 347 -40.48 5.51 8.95
N LEU A 348 -41.39 5.21 8.01
CA LEU A 348 -41.37 5.76 6.66
C LEU A 348 -42.11 7.11 6.64
N THR A 349 -41.44 8.16 6.19
CA THR A 349 -42.00 9.51 6.05
C THR A 349 -41.57 10.11 4.73
N GLU A 350 -42.51 10.49 3.85
CA GLU A 350 -42.25 11.27 2.62
C GLU A 350 -41.04 10.78 1.82
N ASN A 351 -40.95 9.46 1.60
CA ASN A 351 -39.88 8.79 0.86
C ASN A 351 -38.51 8.74 1.58
N LYS A 352 -38.49 8.88 2.90
CA LYS A 352 -37.33 8.64 3.78
C LYS A 352 -37.67 7.66 4.89
N VAL A 353 -36.71 6.86 5.32
CA VAL A 353 -36.81 6.02 6.52
C VAL A 353 -36.06 6.69 7.65
N LYS A 354 -36.79 7.01 8.73
CA LYS A 354 -36.20 7.45 9.99
C LYS A 354 -36.00 6.26 10.90
N ILE A 355 -34.79 6.10 11.42
CA ILE A 355 -34.39 5.02 12.32
C ILE A 355 -34.06 5.64 13.68
N PHE A 356 -34.84 5.28 14.70
CA PHE A 356 -34.61 5.75 16.06
C PHE A 356 -33.68 4.79 16.79
N LEU A 357 -32.54 5.28 17.29
CA LEU A 357 -31.52 4.49 17.97
C LEU A 357 -31.45 4.84 19.47
N LYS A 358 -30.93 3.90 20.27
CA LYS A 358 -30.66 4.07 21.71
C LYS A 358 -29.40 3.34 22.14
N ASN A 359 -29.02 3.52 23.41
CA ASN A 359 -27.94 2.79 24.07
C ASN A 359 -26.61 2.86 23.29
N PRO A 360 -26.07 4.08 23.07
CA PRO A 360 -24.80 4.23 22.37
C PRO A 360 -23.69 3.59 23.19
N ILE A 361 -22.89 2.75 22.55
CA ILE A 361 -21.68 2.15 23.10
C ILE A 361 -20.51 2.67 22.28
N GLU A 362 -19.58 3.34 22.95
CA GLU A 362 -18.31 3.75 22.33
C GLU A 362 -17.53 2.52 21.92
N ILE A 363 -17.13 2.53 20.67
CA ILE A 363 -16.29 1.51 20.10
C ILE A 363 -14.84 2.01 20.12
N LYS A 364 -14.07 1.52 21.10
CA LYS A 364 -12.68 1.95 21.32
C LYS A 364 -11.75 1.46 20.21
N ASN A 365 -10.72 2.26 19.95
CA ASN A 365 -9.68 1.99 18.97
C ASN A 365 -9.02 0.64 19.19
N PHE A 366 -8.95 -0.14 18.11
CA PHE A 366 -8.25 -1.42 18.10
C PHE A 366 -7.03 -1.34 17.21
N GLN A 367 -5.86 -1.57 17.82
CA GLN A 367 -4.61 -1.80 17.09
C GLN A 367 -4.57 -3.27 16.70
N ILE A 368 -4.81 -3.57 15.42
CA ILE A 368 -4.62 -4.92 14.90
C ILE A 368 -3.32 -4.91 14.10
N SER A 369 -2.28 -5.53 14.64
CA SER A 369 -1.01 -5.71 13.92
C SER A 369 -0.98 -7.08 13.23
N MET A 370 -0.93 -7.10 11.91
CA MET A 370 -0.25 -8.15 11.16
C MET A 370 0.75 -7.48 10.22
N ASN A 371 2.03 -7.88 10.31
CA ASN A 371 3.17 -7.31 9.58
C ASN A 371 3.64 -5.90 9.99
N ASP A 372 3.64 -5.57 11.29
CA ASP A 372 4.17 -4.28 11.81
C ASP A 372 3.49 -3.01 11.26
N VAL A 373 2.32 -3.14 10.66
CA VAL A 373 1.47 -2.00 10.27
C VAL A 373 0.52 -1.69 11.41
N ILE A 374 0.70 -0.51 12.02
CA ILE A 374 -0.26 0.06 12.96
C ILE A 374 -1.38 0.69 12.11
N ILE A 375 -2.59 0.18 12.27
CA ILE A 375 -3.76 0.70 11.58
C ILE A 375 -4.49 1.63 12.55
N GLU A 376 -4.52 2.93 12.25
CA GLU A 376 -5.31 3.93 12.98
C GLU A 376 -6.67 4.15 12.30
N GLU A 377 -7.65 4.59 13.11
CA GLU A 377 -9.13 4.67 12.98
C GLU A 377 -9.78 4.69 11.58
N ASN A 378 -9.14 5.22 10.54
CA ASN A 378 -9.80 5.58 9.28
C ASN A 378 -9.56 4.60 8.12
N MET A 379 -8.70 3.60 8.27
CA MET A 379 -8.39 2.65 7.19
C MET A 379 -9.42 1.52 7.01
N TRP A 380 -10.44 1.46 7.86
CA TRP A 380 -11.45 0.40 7.88
C TRP A 380 -12.65 0.70 6.98
N LEU A 381 -12.78 1.91 6.44
CA LEU A 381 -14.04 2.43 5.89
C LEU A 381 -13.93 2.97 4.45
N SER A 382 -13.15 2.30 3.60
CA SER A 382 -13.40 2.40 2.16
C SER A 382 -14.35 1.28 1.74
N ASP A 383 -15.10 1.51 0.68
CA ASP A 383 -16.24 0.77 0.08
C ASP A 383 -16.00 -0.74 -0.23
N LYS A 384 -14.94 -1.32 0.33
CA LYS A 384 -14.41 -2.66 0.12
C LYS A 384 -14.04 -3.39 1.41
N PHE A 385 -14.59 -2.99 2.56
CA PHE A 385 -14.37 -3.76 3.78
C PHE A 385 -15.32 -4.98 3.80
N PRO A 386 -14.82 -6.23 3.69
CA PRO A 386 -15.69 -7.38 3.86
C PRO A 386 -16.12 -7.44 5.32
N LEU A 387 -17.42 -7.36 5.56
CA LEU A 387 -18.01 -7.55 6.88
C LEU A 387 -18.36 -9.02 7.12
N GLU A 388 -18.21 -9.84 6.08
CA GLU A 388 -18.23 -11.29 6.13
C GLU A 388 -16.81 -11.83 6.25
N CYS A 389 -16.65 -12.85 7.07
CA CYS A 389 -15.43 -13.62 7.13
C CYS A 389 -15.12 -14.26 5.76
N ASP A 390 -13.95 -13.99 5.18
CA ASP A 390 -13.50 -14.60 3.93
C ASP A 390 -13.36 -16.13 4.00
N VAL A 391 -13.39 -16.70 5.22
CA VAL A 391 -13.43 -18.14 5.48
C VAL A 391 -14.88 -18.63 5.51
N CYS A 392 -15.66 -18.28 6.54
CA CYS A 392 -16.97 -18.90 6.77
C CYS A 392 -18.17 -18.11 6.23
N SER A 393 -17.93 -16.93 5.64
CA SER A 393 -18.95 -15.98 5.18
C SER A 393 -19.91 -15.50 6.27
N ILE A 394 -19.60 -15.74 7.55
CA ILE A 394 -20.35 -15.20 8.68
C ILE A 394 -19.95 -13.75 8.89
N ASN A 395 -20.93 -12.90 9.23
CA ASN A 395 -20.67 -11.52 9.60
C ASN A 395 -19.75 -11.43 10.82
N VAL A 396 -18.61 -10.77 10.66
CA VAL A 396 -17.62 -10.52 11.70
C VAL A 396 -18.07 -9.29 12.47
N LYS A 397 -18.44 -9.48 13.74
CA LYS A 397 -18.86 -8.37 14.60
C LYS A 397 -17.69 -7.44 14.90
N TYR A 398 -17.98 -6.18 15.17
CA TYR A 398 -16.94 -5.19 15.48
C TYR A 398 -16.16 -5.60 16.72
N ALA A 399 -16.89 -6.05 17.75
CA ALA A 399 -16.32 -6.57 18.99
C ALA A 399 -15.39 -7.79 18.80
N ASP A 400 -15.52 -8.47 17.66
CA ASP A 400 -14.75 -9.63 17.27
C ASP A 400 -13.53 -9.28 16.39
N LEU A 401 -13.48 -8.07 15.81
CA LEU A 401 -12.33 -7.59 15.03
C LEU A 401 -10.99 -7.68 15.76
N PRO A 402 -10.87 -7.35 17.08
CA PRO A 402 -9.58 -7.44 17.79
C PRO A 402 -9.03 -8.86 17.89
N LYS A 403 -9.90 -9.86 17.71
CA LYS A 403 -9.57 -11.30 17.73
C LYS A 403 -9.61 -11.90 16.32
N SER A 404 -9.93 -11.09 15.32
CA SER A 404 -9.97 -11.44 13.91
C SER A 404 -8.62 -11.15 13.27
N SER A 405 -8.33 -11.86 12.18
CA SER A 405 -7.15 -11.60 11.37
C SER A 405 -7.58 -10.71 10.22
N VAL A 406 -6.87 -9.61 10.01
CA VAL A 406 -7.21 -8.59 9.00
C VAL A 406 -5.98 -8.33 8.15
N TRP A 407 -6.12 -8.40 6.83
CA TRP A 407 -5.00 -8.13 5.91
C TRP A 407 -5.26 -6.91 5.07
N ILE A 408 -4.24 -6.07 4.98
CA ILE A 408 -4.28 -4.81 4.27
C ILE A 408 -3.21 -4.78 3.18
N SER A 409 -3.59 -4.34 1.98
CA SER A 409 -2.68 -4.00 0.88
C SER A 409 -3.13 -2.68 0.28
N ASP A 410 -2.19 -1.79 -0.06
CA ASP A 410 -2.48 -0.48 -0.67
C ASP A 410 -3.57 0.31 0.09
N GLN A 411 -3.49 0.32 1.42
CA GLN A 411 -4.48 0.95 2.33
C GLN A 411 -5.91 0.40 2.25
N SER A 412 -6.11 -0.76 1.62
CA SER A 412 -7.41 -1.43 1.52
C SER A 412 -7.39 -2.77 2.25
N VAL A 413 -8.48 -3.10 2.94
CA VAL A 413 -8.64 -4.44 3.51
C VAL A 413 -8.86 -5.43 2.38
N THR A 414 -7.87 -6.28 2.20
CA THR A 414 -7.90 -7.36 1.21
C THR A 414 -8.56 -8.62 1.75
N ALA A 415 -8.74 -8.69 3.08
CA ALA A 415 -9.14 -9.88 3.79
C ALA A 415 -9.58 -9.64 5.24
N LEU A 416 -10.60 -10.36 5.69
CA LEU A 416 -11.04 -10.44 7.08
C LEU A 416 -11.41 -11.87 7.47
N VAL A 417 -10.88 -12.37 8.59
CA VAL A 417 -11.19 -13.72 9.11
C VAL A 417 -11.64 -13.64 10.57
N CYS A 418 -12.84 -14.16 10.88
CA CYS A 418 -13.47 -14.07 12.20
C CYS A 418 -12.70 -14.83 13.29
N PRO A 419 -12.94 -14.56 14.59
CA PRO A 419 -12.22 -15.18 15.71
C PRO A 419 -12.34 -16.70 15.75
N ASP A 420 -13.48 -17.25 15.34
CA ASP A 420 -13.67 -18.69 15.29
C ASP A 420 -12.80 -19.31 14.19
N CYS A 421 -12.66 -18.61 13.05
CA CYS A 421 -11.83 -19.02 11.93
C CYS A 421 -10.34 -18.69 12.09
N THR A 422 -9.98 -17.76 12.99
CA THR A 422 -8.59 -17.54 13.41
C THR A 422 -8.16 -18.52 14.50
N GLY A 423 -9.07 -18.89 15.39
CA GLY A 423 -8.88 -19.90 16.43
C GLY A 423 -8.84 -21.34 15.90
N GLU A 424 -9.55 -21.62 14.81
CA GLU A 424 -9.45 -22.89 14.08
C GLU A 424 -8.24 -22.90 13.14
N ARG A 425 -7.10 -23.35 13.68
CA ARG A 425 -5.83 -23.88 13.11
C ARG A 425 -5.68 -24.25 11.61
N ASN A 426 -6.36 -23.66 10.63
CA ASN A 426 -6.05 -23.77 9.20
C ASN A 426 -6.65 -22.61 8.42
N MET A 427 -5.94 -21.48 8.47
CA MET A 427 -6.25 -20.27 7.72
C MET A 427 -6.22 -20.47 6.20
N ILE A 428 -5.43 -21.43 5.72
CA ILE A 428 -5.28 -21.72 4.30
C ILE A 428 -6.30 -22.77 3.82
N LYS A 429 -7.27 -22.34 3.02
CA LYS A 429 -8.29 -23.22 2.42
C LYS A 429 -7.89 -23.83 1.09
N ARG A 430 -7.05 -23.13 0.33
CA ARG A 430 -6.61 -23.61 -0.99
C ARG A 430 -5.18 -23.22 -1.31
N VAL A 431 -4.52 -24.09 -2.07
CA VAL A 431 -3.16 -23.88 -2.56
C VAL A 431 -3.21 -23.62 -4.07
N ILE A 432 -2.58 -22.54 -4.51
CA ILE A 432 -2.43 -22.22 -5.92
C ILE A 432 -0.96 -22.31 -6.28
N ILE A 433 -0.60 -23.36 -7.03
CA ILE A 433 0.73 -23.50 -7.59
C ILE A 433 0.79 -22.64 -8.86
N VAL A 434 1.77 -21.75 -8.91
CA VAL A 434 2.07 -20.91 -10.08
C VAL A 434 3.30 -21.48 -10.77
N PRO A 435 3.16 -22.45 -11.70
CA PRO A 435 4.30 -23.08 -12.34
C PRO A 435 4.91 -22.19 -13.41
N TYR A 436 6.19 -22.39 -13.71
CA TYR A 436 6.86 -21.74 -14.84
C TYR A 436 6.21 -22.06 -16.20
N ARG A 437 5.56 -23.23 -16.32
CA ARG A 437 4.71 -23.61 -17.47
C ARG A 437 3.65 -24.62 -17.04
N MET A 438 2.48 -24.59 -17.67
CA MET A 438 1.38 -25.53 -17.36
C MET A 438 1.72 -26.99 -17.65
N ALA A 439 2.62 -27.26 -18.60
CA ALA A 439 3.09 -28.61 -18.93
C ALA A 439 4.08 -29.19 -17.89
N SER A 440 4.44 -28.47 -16.83
CA SER A 440 5.38 -28.95 -15.81
C SER A 440 4.86 -30.22 -15.12
N LYS A 441 5.58 -31.34 -15.32
CA LYS A 441 5.26 -32.65 -14.72
C LYS A 441 5.36 -32.62 -13.19
N SER A 442 6.42 -32.03 -12.64
CA SER A 442 6.62 -31.94 -11.19
C SER A 442 5.56 -31.06 -10.52
N ALA A 443 5.17 -29.95 -11.15
CA ALA A 443 4.07 -29.13 -10.63
C ALA A 443 2.74 -29.88 -10.67
N LYS A 444 2.48 -30.66 -11.73
CA LYS A 444 1.29 -31.52 -11.84
C LYS A 444 1.27 -32.57 -10.73
N ALA A 445 2.37 -33.30 -10.54
CA ALA A 445 2.51 -34.29 -9.49
C ALA A 445 2.35 -33.68 -8.08
N LEU A 446 2.90 -32.49 -7.84
CA LEU A 446 2.71 -31.75 -6.59
C LEU A 446 1.24 -31.41 -6.33
N LYS A 447 0.53 -30.90 -7.34
CA LYS A 447 -0.92 -30.65 -7.23
C LYS A 447 -1.68 -31.93 -6.92
N GLU A 448 -1.40 -33.00 -7.65
CA GLU A 448 -2.12 -34.28 -7.50
C GLU A 448 -1.87 -34.89 -6.13
N GLY A 449 -0.63 -34.86 -5.66
CA GLY A 449 -0.28 -35.34 -4.32
C GLY A 449 -0.86 -34.49 -3.19
N LEU A 450 -0.91 -33.17 -3.34
CA LEU A 450 -1.60 -32.29 -2.37
C LEU A 450 -3.10 -32.59 -2.32
N VAL A 451 -3.75 -32.77 -3.48
CA VAL A 451 -5.17 -33.16 -3.55
C VAL A 451 -5.41 -34.53 -2.90
N ALA A 452 -4.57 -35.52 -3.21
CA ALA A 452 -4.65 -36.83 -2.58
C ALA A 452 -4.46 -36.77 -1.05
N ALA A 453 -3.67 -35.80 -0.57
CA ALA A 453 -3.45 -35.55 0.84
C ALA A 453 -4.53 -34.67 1.51
N GLY A 454 -5.65 -34.41 0.83
CA GLY A 454 -6.81 -33.68 1.33
C GLY A 454 -6.76 -32.16 1.15
N VAL A 455 -5.78 -31.62 0.41
CA VAL A 455 -5.61 -30.17 0.21
C VAL A 455 -6.28 -29.74 -1.09
N ARG A 456 -7.16 -28.74 -1.03
CA ARG A 456 -7.74 -28.14 -2.23
C ARG A 456 -6.65 -27.38 -3.01
N CYS A 457 -6.17 -27.96 -4.12
CA CYS A 457 -5.02 -27.42 -4.85
C CYS A 457 -5.28 -27.23 -6.36
N PHE A 458 -4.83 -26.09 -6.90
CA PHE A 458 -4.94 -25.71 -8.30
C PHE A 458 -3.58 -25.35 -8.90
N ARG A 459 -3.48 -25.39 -10.24
CA ARG A 459 -2.35 -24.83 -11.00
C ARG A 459 -2.85 -23.71 -11.90
N LYS A 460 -2.23 -22.54 -11.84
CA LYS A 460 -2.64 -21.35 -12.61
C LYS A 460 -1.42 -20.58 -13.12
N ILE A 461 -1.49 -20.12 -14.37
CA ILE A 461 -0.50 -19.23 -15.01
C ILE A 461 -1.13 -17.94 -15.57
N THR A 462 -2.43 -17.76 -15.33
CA THR A 462 -3.21 -16.58 -15.71
C THR A 462 -3.90 -16.01 -14.47
N SER A 463 -4.36 -14.77 -14.56
CA SER A 463 -5.16 -14.14 -13.52
C SER A 463 -6.43 -14.96 -13.23
N PHE A 464 -6.82 -15.01 -11.96
CA PHE A 464 -7.98 -15.73 -11.45
C PHE A 464 -8.43 -15.09 -10.13
N LYS A 465 -9.70 -15.29 -9.76
CA LYS A 465 -10.26 -14.78 -8.50
C LYS A 465 -9.52 -15.39 -7.31
N THR A 466 -8.78 -14.57 -6.58
CA THR A 466 -8.01 -14.94 -5.37
C THR A 466 -8.83 -14.72 -4.10
N TYR A 467 -8.49 -15.45 -3.04
CA TYR A 467 -9.06 -15.24 -1.71
C TYR A 467 -7.93 -15.14 -0.70
N PRO A 468 -8.13 -14.47 0.43
CA PRO A 468 -7.10 -14.34 1.47
C PRO A 468 -6.59 -15.66 2.01
N THR A 469 -7.46 -16.67 2.06
CA THR A 469 -7.16 -18.03 2.51
C THR A 469 -6.31 -18.84 1.52
N ASP A 470 -5.75 -18.17 0.50
CA ASP A 470 -4.97 -18.80 -0.56
C ASP A 470 -3.50 -18.82 -0.22
N LEU A 471 -2.89 -19.99 -0.33
CA LEU A 471 -1.43 -20.08 -0.38
C LEU A 471 -0.97 -20.14 -1.83
N PHE A 472 -0.25 -19.10 -2.27
CA PHE A 472 0.41 -19.10 -3.57
C PHE A 472 1.79 -19.73 -3.46
N ILE A 473 2.10 -20.66 -4.35
CA ILE A 473 3.42 -21.30 -4.44
C ILE A 473 4.02 -20.96 -5.79
N TYR A 474 4.97 -20.04 -5.83
CA TYR A 474 5.72 -19.77 -7.04
C TYR A 474 6.70 -20.89 -7.34
N TYR A 475 6.34 -21.72 -8.32
CA TYR A 475 7.09 -22.92 -8.67
C TYR A 475 7.89 -22.68 -9.97
N GLY A 476 8.97 -21.90 -9.82
CA GLY A 476 9.87 -21.48 -10.91
C GLY A 476 9.29 -20.43 -11.87
N SER A 477 8.08 -19.94 -11.62
CA SER A 477 7.46 -18.91 -12.45
C SER A 477 8.12 -17.54 -12.25
N ASN A 478 8.36 -16.81 -13.35
CA ASN A 478 8.77 -15.41 -13.34
C ASN A 478 7.60 -14.42 -13.39
N GLN A 479 6.35 -14.90 -13.37
CA GLN A 479 5.17 -14.03 -13.41
C GLN A 479 5.00 -13.25 -12.11
N LEU A 480 4.51 -12.03 -12.18
CA LEU A 480 4.27 -11.17 -11.02
C LEU A 480 2.86 -11.35 -10.40
N LEU A 481 2.08 -12.31 -10.90
CA LEU A 481 0.70 -12.54 -10.46
C LEU A 481 0.64 -12.90 -8.97
N TYR A 482 -0.11 -12.12 -8.19
CA TYR A 482 -0.33 -12.37 -6.75
C TYR A 482 0.92 -12.19 -5.89
N LYS A 483 1.93 -11.44 -6.38
CA LYS A 483 3.17 -11.17 -5.61
C LYS A 483 2.88 -10.48 -4.27
N ASP A 484 1.84 -9.65 -4.22
CA ASP A 484 1.43 -8.85 -3.06
C ASP A 484 0.46 -9.61 -2.14
N HIS A 485 0.10 -10.86 -2.48
CA HIS A 485 -0.77 -11.69 -1.64
C HIS A 485 -0.11 -12.01 -0.29
N PRO A 486 -0.84 -12.05 0.83
CA PRO A 486 -0.26 -12.27 2.16
C PRO A 486 0.46 -13.61 2.31
N HIS A 487 -0.13 -14.69 1.78
CA HIS A 487 0.46 -16.02 1.85
C HIS A 487 1.07 -16.42 0.51
N VAL A 488 2.38 -16.23 0.40
CA VAL A 488 3.16 -16.55 -0.80
C VAL A 488 4.42 -17.29 -0.38
N LEU A 489 4.67 -18.44 -1.01
CA LEU A 489 5.97 -19.11 -0.98
C LEU A 489 6.79 -18.76 -2.22
N ASN A 490 8.08 -18.55 -1.99
CA ASN A 490 9.11 -18.15 -2.94
C ASN A 490 8.82 -16.80 -3.61
N ARG A 491 8.32 -15.80 -2.87
CA ARG A 491 8.06 -14.44 -3.41
C ARG A 491 9.27 -13.87 -4.17
N ASN A 492 10.48 -14.03 -3.60
CA ASN A 492 11.74 -13.46 -4.10
C ASN A 492 12.51 -14.34 -5.10
N ARG A 493 11.87 -15.30 -5.78
CA ARG A 493 12.55 -16.31 -6.65
C ARG A 493 13.43 -15.79 -7.80
N PHE A 494 13.33 -14.51 -8.17
CA PHE A 494 13.97 -13.97 -9.37
C PHE A 494 15.50 -14.13 -9.39
N ALA A 495 16.16 -13.99 -8.24
CA ALA A 495 17.61 -14.16 -8.14
C ALA A 495 18.04 -15.62 -8.40
N ALA A 496 17.24 -16.58 -7.92
CA ALA A 496 17.48 -18.02 -8.11
C ALA A 496 17.21 -18.48 -9.56
N ASN A 497 16.25 -17.86 -10.24
CA ASN A 497 15.92 -18.18 -11.63
C ASN A 497 16.99 -17.72 -12.65
N ASN A 498 18.01 -16.97 -12.22
CA ASN A 498 19.10 -16.50 -13.05
C ASN A 498 20.45 -16.88 -12.42
N LYS A 499 21.24 -17.69 -13.12
CA LYS A 499 22.51 -18.21 -12.59
C LYS A 499 23.50 -17.12 -12.18
N LEU A 500 23.67 -16.08 -13.00
CA LEU A 500 24.60 -14.99 -12.70
C LEU A 500 24.17 -14.24 -11.43
N LYS A 501 22.88 -13.92 -11.31
CA LYS A 501 22.33 -13.28 -10.09
C LYS A 501 22.48 -14.17 -8.86
N SER A 502 22.33 -15.49 -9.00
CA SER A 502 22.56 -16.44 -7.90
C SER A 502 24.01 -16.40 -7.44
N PHE A 503 24.97 -16.48 -8.38
CA PHE A 503 26.40 -16.40 -8.07
C PHE A 503 26.82 -15.06 -7.43
N GLN A 504 26.22 -13.95 -7.86
CA GLN A 504 26.39 -12.65 -7.21
C GLN A 504 25.92 -12.70 -5.75
N LYS A 505 24.72 -13.24 -5.48
CA LYS A 505 24.19 -13.39 -4.12
C LYS A 505 25.02 -14.32 -3.25
N PHE A 506 25.57 -15.40 -3.82
CA PHE A 506 26.48 -16.28 -3.09
C PHE A 506 27.77 -15.55 -2.70
N LYS A 507 28.36 -14.77 -3.63
CA LYS A 507 29.56 -13.97 -3.37
C LYS A 507 29.32 -12.88 -2.32
N GLU A 508 28.21 -12.14 -2.42
CA GLU A 508 27.80 -11.12 -1.43
C GLU A 508 27.68 -11.68 -0.01
N ASN A 509 27.26 -12.94 0.12
CA ASN A 509 27.08 -13.63 1.40
C ASN A 509 28.28 -14.51 1.79
N ASN A 510 29.42 -14.38 1.10
CA ASN A 510 30.64 -15.17 1.33
C ASN A 510 30.40 -16.69 1.33
N LEU A 511 29.48 -17.17 0.49
CA LEU A 511 29.17 -18.59 0.40
C LEU A 511 30.15 -19.31 -0.52
N SER A 512 30.51 -20.53 -0.12
CA SER A 512 31.39 -21.40 -0.91
C SER A 512 30.72 -21.79 -2.24
N THR A 513 31.20 -21.21 -3.33
CA THR A 513 30.73 -21.43 -4.70
C THR A 513 31.91 -21.51 -5.66
N VAL A 514 31.70 -22.03 -6.87
CA VAL A 514 32.77 -22.11 -7.87
C VAL A 514 33.22 -20.71 -8.29
N GLU A 515 34.51 -20.55 -8.60
CA GLU A 515 35.03 -19.31 -9.15
C GLU A 515 34.32 -18.99 -10.48
N TRP A 516 33.86 -17.76 -10.64
CA TRP A 516 33.02 -17.37 -11.77
C TRP A 516 33.35 -15.96 -12.26
N THR A 517 33.11 -15.71 -13.55
CA THR A 517 33.32 -14.41 -14.20
C THR A 517 32.36 -14.25 -15.39
N THR A 518 32.12 -13.01 -15.80
CA THR A 518 31.48 -12.66 -17.07
C THR A 518 32.50 -12.24 -18.13
N ASP A 519 33.77 -12.08 -17.74
CA ASP A 519 34.87 -11.66 -18.58
C ASP A 519 35.55 -12.90 -19.23
N PRO A 520 35.52 -13.04 -20.57
CA PRO A 520 36.14 -14.16 -21.26
C PRO A 520 37.67 -14.19 -21.09
N ASP A 521 38.34 -13.05 -20.91
CA ASP A 521 39.79 -12.99 -20.76
C ASP A 521 40.23 -13.57 -19.41
N VAL A 522 39.48 -13.27 -18.35
CA VAL A 522 39.67 -13.90 -17.03
C VAL A 522 39.41 -15.41 -17.13
N ALA A 523 38.33 -15.82 -17.81
CA ALA A 523 38.00 -17.23 -17.96
C ALA A 523 39.09 -18.02 -18.70
N LYS A 524 39.72 -17.40 -19.71
CA LYS A 524 40.82 -17.98 -20.51
C LYS A 524 42.04 -18.35 -19.67
N THR A 525 42.23 -17.72 -18.52
CA THR A 525 43.34 -18.03 -17.60
C THR A 525 43.16 -19.35 -16.85
N TRP A 526 41.92 -19.86 -16.78
CA TRP A 526 41.62 -21.08 -16.04
C TRP A 526 41.94 -22.34 -16.85
N PRO A 527 42.34 -23.44 -16.19
CA PRO A 527 42.74 -24.67 -16.88
C PRO A 527 41.56 -25.39 -17.56
N LEU A 528 40.35 -25.25 -17.04
CA LEU A 528 39.15 -25.87 -17.59
C LEU A 528 37.94 -25.00 -17.26
N VAL A 529 37.20 -24.60 -18.29
CA VAL A 529 36.12 -23.62 -18.19
C VAL A 529 34.79 -24.27 -18.54
N VAL A 530 33.76 -23.97 -17.75
CA VAL A 530 32.38 -24.29 -18.07
C VAL A 530 31.70 -22.99 -18.51
N ALA A 531 31.55 -22.82 -19.83
CA ALA A 531 30.91 -21.67 -20.45
C ALA A 531 29.40 -21.90 -20.56
N ARG A 532 28.59 -20.89 -20.16
CA ARG A 532 27.13 -20.96 -20.16
C ARG A 532 26.53 -19.89 -21.07
N ALA A 533 26.04 -20.31 -22.23
CA ALA A 533 25.38 -19.42 -23.18
C ALA A 533 24.05 -18.85 -22.66
N THR A 534 23.38 -19.56 -21.73
CA THR A 534 22.10 -19.14 -21.15
C THR A 534 22.16 -19.07 -19.62
N LEU A 535 21.51 -18.05 -19.04
CA LEU A 535 21.44 -17.87 -17.58
C LEU A 535 20.23 -18.57 -16.94
N THR A 536 19.23 -18.95 -17.74
CA THR A 536 17.96 -19.54 -17.30
C THR A 536 17.77 -21.00 -17.75
N GLY A 537 18.71 -21.55 -18.53
CA GLY A 537 18.62 -22.93 -19.05
C GLY A 537 18.68 -23.99 -17.94
N HIS A 538 18.09 -25.16 -18.18
CA HIS A 538 18.08 -26.27 -17.23
C HIS A 538 18.79 -27.51 -17.82
N SER A 539 19.06 -28.52 -16.99
CA SER A 539 19.63 -29.81 -17.44
C SER A 539 20.96 -29.73 -18.20
N GLY A 540 21.71 -28.63 -18.04
CA GLY A 540 22.95 -28.39 -18.77
C GLY A 540 22.78 -27.75 -20.15
N GLN A 541 21.58 -27.26 -20.49
CA GLN A 541 21.33 -26.56 -21.74
C GLN A 541 22.22 -25.32 -21.88
N GLY A 542 22.94 -25.25 -23.00
CA GLY A 542 23.87 -24.15 -23.29
C GLY A 542 25.16 -24.19 -22.47
N ILE A 543 25.51 -25.34 -21.88
CA ILE A 543 26.83 -25.56 -21.29
C ILE A 543 27.79 -26.06 -22.38
N THR A 544 28.93 -25.40 -22.49
CA THR A 544 30.09 -25.88 -23.26
C THR A 544 31.28 -25.98 -22.31
N ILE A 545 31.89 -27.16 -22.26
CA ILE A 545 33.15 -27.34 -21.55
C ILE A 545 34.27 -26.96 -22.52
N TRP A 546 35.05 -25.96 -22.16
CA TRP A 546 36.19 -25.50 -22.93
C TRP A 546 37.48 -25.96 -22.26
N ASN A 547 38.16 -26.87 -22.94
CA ASN A 547 39.45 -27.46 -22.58
C ASN A 547 40.38 -27.33 -23.79
N PRO A 548 41.00 -26.16 -24.00
CA PRO A 548 41.75 -25.92 -25.22
C PRO A 548 43.00 -26.80 -25.27
N SER A 549 43.37 -27.26 -26.46
CA SER A 549 44.67 -27.91 -26.65
C SER A 549 45.77 -26.87 -26.82
N ASN A 550 45.41 -25.69 -27.35
CA ASN A 550 46.25 -24.50 -27.42
C ASN A 550 45.58 -23.31 -26.71
N LYS A 551 46.28 -22.64 -25.77
CA LYS A 551 45.77 -21.47 -25.04
C LYS A 551 45.45 -20.26 -25.94
N ASP A 552 45.87 -20.24 -27.20
CA ASP A 552 45.47 -19.19 -28.14
C ASP A 552 44.02 -19.36 -28.63
N GLU A 553 43.42 -20.55 -28.47
CA GLU A 553 42.02 -20.80 -28.81
C GLU A 553 41.09 -19.83 -28.05
N PRO A 554 40.05 -19.28 -28.72
CA PRO A 554 39.09 -18.40 -28.06
C PRO A 554 38.16 -19.20 -27.13
N VAL A 555 37.86 -18.65 -25.96
CA VAL A 555 36.82 -19.19 -25.08
C VAL A 555 35.45 -18.99 -25.75
N PRO A 556 34.53 -19.99 -25.72
CA PRO A 556 33.21 -19.85 -26.32
C PRO A 556 32.45 -18.64 -25.77
N THR A 557 31.75 -17.88 -26.63
CA THR A 557 30.93 -16.74 -26.20
C THR A 557 29.79 -17.21 -25.29
N ALA A 558 29.77 -16.70 -24.06
CA ALA A 558 28.82 -17.08 -23.04
C ALA A 558 28.49 -15.91 -22.10
N GLN A 559 27.35 -15.98 -21.42
CA GLN A 559 26.92 -14.97 -20.45
C GLN A 559 27.56 -15.17 -19.06
N LEU A 560 28.10 -16.37 -18.80
CA LEU A 560 28.68 -16.75 -17.53
C LEU A 560 29.72 -17.84 -17.74
N TYR A 561 30.90 -17.64 -17.17
CA TYR A 561 31.98 -18.63 -17.12
C TYR A 561 32.18 -19.07 -15.68
N THR A 562 32.28 -20.38 -15.48
CA THR A 562 32.63 -20.95 -14.17
C THR A 562 33.86 -21.83 -14.31
N LYS A 563 34.80 -21.71 -13.38
CA LYS A 563 35.98 -22.57 -13.31
C LYS A 563 35.54 -23.98 -12.96
N TYR A 564 35.98 -24.96 -13.75
CA TYR A 564 35.64 -26.34 -13.46
C TYR A 564 36.33 -26.80 -12.17
N VAL A 565 35.53 -27.29 -11.22
CA VAL A 565 36.04 -27.92 -10.00
C VAL A 565 35.86 -29.42 -10.13
N LYS A 566 36.95 -30.17 -10.01
CA LYS A 566 36.91 -31.64 -9.98
C LYS A 566 36.06 -32.09 -8.80
N LYS A 567 35.06 -32.91 -9.07
CA LYS A 567 34.04 -33.33 -8.11
C LYS A 567 34.14 -34.82 -7.82
N THR A 568 34.17 -35.19 -6.54
CA THR A 568 34.06 -36.57 -6.09
C THR A 568 32.62 -37.05 -6.30
N TYR A 569 31.66 -36.27 -5.83
CA TYR A 569 30.25 -36.48 -6.11
C TYR A 569 29.51 -35.15 -6.21
N GLU A 570 28.29 -35.25 -6.73
CA GLU A 570 27.33 -34.17 -6.79
C GLU A 570 26.09 -34.61 -6.02
N CYS A 571 25.56 -33.73 -5.18
CA CYS A 571 24.37 -33.99 -4.40
C CYS A 571 23.40 -32.81 -4.48
N ARG A 572 22.13 -33.11 -4.29
CA ARG A 572 21.04 -32.15 -4.22
C ARG A 572 20.44 -32.20 -2.83
N VAL A 573 20.36 -31.05 -2.19
CA VAL A 573 19.76 -30.90 -0.86
C VAL A 573 18.48 -30.09 -1.00
N HIS A 574 17.35 -30.64 -0.59
CA HIS A 574 16.07 -29.97 -0.61
C HIS A 574 15.85 -29.27 0.73
N VAL A 575 15.64 -27.96 0.67
CA VAL A 575 15.39 -27.12 1.83
C VAL A 575 13.98 -26.56 1.74
N PHE A 576 13.29 -26.51 2.87
CA PHE A 576 11.97 -25.89 3.02
C PHE A 576 11.87 -25.26 4.41
N ASN A 577 11.49 -23.98 4.49
CA ASN A 577 11.34 -23.20 5.72
C ASN A 577 12.52 -23.37 6.71
N GLY A 578 13.76 -23.31 6.21
CA GLY A 578 14.95 -23.40 7.05
C GLY A 578 15.32 -24.82 7.50
N GLU A 579 14.63 -25.85 7.02
CA GLU A 579 14.94 -27.25 7.31
C GLU A 579 15.30 -28.03 6.04
N VAL A 580 16.20 -29.00 6.18
CA VAL A 580 16.48 -29.96 5.11
C VAL A 580 15.42 -31.07 5.15
N ILE A 581 14.66 -31.20 4.07
CA ILE A 581 13.53 -32.13 3.98
C ILE A 581 13.83 -33.38 3.14
N ASP A 582 14.83 -33.32 2.25
CA ASP A 582 15.29 -34.46 1.47
C ASP A 582 16.70 -34.21 0.95
N ALA A 583 17.38 -35.28 0.57
CA ALA A 583 18.66 -35.19 -0.11
C ALA A 583 18.92 -36.37 -1.02
N GLN A 584 19.62 -36.10 -2.10
CA GLN A 584 19.91 -37.07 -3.15
C GLN A 584 21.34 -36.91 -3.61
N ILE A 585 21.97 -38.01 -4.02
CA ILE A 585 23.31 -38.03 -4.61
C ILE A 585 23.22 -38.49 -6.05
N LYS A 586 23.95 -37.85 -6.97
CA LYS A 586 24.04 -38.33 -8.35
C LYS A 586 24.93 -39.57 -8.42
N ARG A 587 24.38 -40.66 -8.94
CA ARG A 587 25.07 -41.92 -9.23
C ARG A 587 24.97 -42.23 -10.72
N LYS A 588 25.88 -43.07 -11.19
CA LYS A 588 25.85 -43.60 -12.56
C LYS A 588 24.65 -44.56 -12.68
N LEU A 589 23.94 -44.48 -13.79
CA LEU A 589 22.92 -45.46 -14.16
C LEU A 589 23.61 -46.80 -14.44
N LYS A 590 23.07 -47.91 -13.89
CA LYS A 590 23.68 -49.24 -14.04
C LYS A 590 23.56 -49.80 -15.46
N GLU A 591 22.52 -49.41 -16.20
CA GLU A 591 22.18 -49.89 -17.55
C GLU A 591 22.07 -48.67 -18.49
N TYR A 592 23.22 -48.09 -18.88
CA TYR A 592 23.29 -46.97 -19.82
C TYR A 592 24.18 -47.34 -21.00
N ASP A 593 23.60 -47.36 -22.20
CA ASP A 593 24.25 -47.83 -23.43
C ASP A 593 25.09 -46.75 -24.15
N GLY A 594 25.21 -45.53 -23.59
CA GLY A 594 26.00 -44.42 -24.16
C GLY A 594 27.34 -44.17 -23.46
N GLU A 595 28.20 -43.34 -24.06
CA GLU A 595 29.43 -42.88 -23.40
C GLU A 595 29.09 -41.98 -22.18
N ILE A 596 29.65 -42.33 -21.02
CA ILE A 596 29.38 -41.62 -19.76
C ILE A 596 30.25 -40.37 -19.67
N ASP A 597 29.65 -39.19 -19.82
CA ASP A 597 30.30 -37.92 -19.49
C ASP A 597 30.32 -37.73 -17.95
N THR A 598 31.51 -37.60 -17.38
CA THR A 598 31.69 -37.38 -15.93
C THR A 598 31.75 -35.90 -15.54
N SER A 599 31.87 -35.03 -16.55
CA SER A 599 32.02 -33.58 -16.44
C SER A 599 30.67 -32.89 -16.36
N VAL A 600 29.72 -33.26 -17.22
CA VAL A 600 28.30 -32.87 -17.13
C VAL A 600 27.47 -34.07 -16.69
N ARG A 601 26.94 -34.05 -15.46
CA ARG A 601 26.16 -35.19 -14.90
C ARG A 601 24.66 -34.91 -14.98
N ASN A 602 23.96 -35.52 -15.93
CA ASN A 602 22.51 -35.43 -16.08
C ASN A 602 21.94 -36.76 -16.65
N HIS A 603 20.61 -36.83 -16.80
CA HIS A 603 19.94 -38.05 -17.25
C HIS A 603 20.36 -38.46 -18.68
N THR A 604 20.67 -37.48 -19.54
CA THR A 604 21.11 -37.71 -20.92
C THR A 604 22.55 -38.18 -21.02
N THR A 605 23.35 -38.05 -19.96
CA THR A 605 24.76 -38.47 -19.86
C THR A 605 24.96 -39.66 -18.91
N GLY A 606 23.87 -40.37 -18.57
CA GLY A 606 23.92 -41.60 -17.76
C GLY A 606 23.99 -41.39 -16.24
N TRP A 607 23.57 -40.23 -15.72
CA TRP A 607 23.55 -39.95 -14.28
C TRP A 607 22.14 -39.68 -13.74
N VAL A 608 21.83 -40.31 -12.60
CA VAL A 608 20.53 -40.21 -11.91
C VAL A 608 20.69 -39.87 -10.44
N TYR A 609 19.68 -39.23 -9.86
CA TYR A 609 19.62 -38.96 -8.43
C TYR A 609 19.14 -40.20 -7.67
N CYS A 610 19.92 -40.66 -6.70
CA CYS A 610 19.61 -41.78 -5.82
C CYS A 610 19.62 -41.34 -4.35
N ARG A 611 18.89 -42.07 -3.49
CA ARG A 611 18.93 -41.83 -2.04
C ARG A 611 19.92 -42.71 -1.29
N ASP A 612 20.17 -43.96 -1.69
CA ASP A 612 21.21 -44.89 -1.19
C ASP A 612 21.74 -44.65 0.24
N ASN A 613 20.87 -44.45 1.24
CA ASN A 613 21.24 -44.07 2.62
C ASN A 613 22.22 -42.88 2.73
N PHE A 614 22.19 -41.98 1.76
CA PHE A 614 23.01 -40.77 1.71
C PHE A 614 22.58 -39.83 2.85
N LYS A 615 23.41 -39.81 3.90
CA LYS A 615 23.31 -38.80 4.95
C LYS A 615 24.00 -37.55 4.46
N VAL A 616 23.25 -36.44 4.41
CA VAL A 616 23.82 -35.13 4.10
C VAL A 616 24.86 -34.77 5.16
N PRO A 617 26.10 -34.48 4.76
CA PRO A 617 27.11 -33.94 5.67
C PRO A 617 26.68 -32.59 6.23
N ASP A 618 27.08 -32.27 7.46
CA ASP A 618 26.66 -31.04 8.13
C ASP A 618 27.12 -29.78 7.38
N GLU A 619 28.29 -29.82 6.74
CA GLU A 619 28.78 -28.70 5.91
C GLU A 619 27.87 -28.46 4.70
N ALA A 620 27.41 -29.53 4.06
CA ALA A 620 26.46 -29.43 2.95
C ALA A 620 25.08 -28.94 3.43
N LYS A 621 24.66 -29.34 4.63
CA LYS A 621 23.41 -28.85 5.24
C LYS A 621 23.49 -27.34 5.49
N VAL A 622 24.52 -26.89 6.22
CA VAL A 622 24.72 -25.48 6.56
C VAL A 622 24.84 -24.63 5.30
N LEU A 623 25.64 -25.07 4.32
CA LEU A 623 25.79 -24.34 3.05
C LEU A 623 24.47 -24.25 2.27
N SER A 624 23.65 -25.31 2.27
CA SER A 624 22.35 -25.31 1.61
C SER A 624 21.35 -24.37 2.28
N LEU A 625 21.28 -24.38 3.61
CA LEU A 625 20.43 -23.46 4.38
C LEU A 625 20.84 -22.00 4.14
N SER A 626 22.15 -21.73 4.16
CA SER A 626 22.70 -20.40 3.90
C SER A 626 22.43 -19.93 2.47
N ALA A 627 22.49 -20.80 1.47
CA ALA A 627 22.19 -20.45 0.08
C ALA A 627 20.71 -20.05 -0.11
N ILE A 628 19.79 -20.78 0.51
CA ILE A 628 18.35 -20.50 0.46
C ILE A 628 18.05 -19.17 1.15
N LYS A 629 18.66 -18.93 2.31
CA LYS A 629 18.56 -17.66 3.05
C LYS A 629 19.12 -16.48 2.24
N ALA A 630 20.29 -16.63 1.62
CA ALA A 630 20.93 -15.60 0.80
C ALA A 630 20.10 -15.20 -0.43
N LEU A 631 19.29 -16.12 -0.95
CA LEU A 631 18.36 -15.87 -2.06
C LEU A 631 16.96 -15.44 -1.60
N HIS A 632 16.73 -15.34 -0.29
CA HIS A 632 15.42 -15.03 0.32
C HIS A 632 14.30 -15.96 -0.17
N LEU A 633 14.61 -17.25 -0.27
CA LEU A 633 13.65 -18.29 -0.67
C LEU A 633 13.05 -18.99 0.55
N ASP A 634 11.78 -19.38 0.45
CA ASP A 634 11.12 -20.25 1.42
C ASP A 634 11.55 -21.71 1.21
N PHE A 635 11.72 -22.12 -0.05
CA PHE A 635 12.18 -23.47 -0.39
C PHE A 635 12.97 -23.50 -1.71
N GLY A 636 13.78 -24.54 -1.86
CA GLY A 636 14.53 -24.80 -3.09
C GLY A 636 15.34 -26.07 -3.01
N ALA A 637 15.82 -26.54 -4.17
CA ALA A 637 16.73 -27.65 -4.25
C ALA A 637 18.13 -27.15 -4.62
N VAL A 638 19.07 -27.31 -3.70
CA VAL A 638 20.43 -26.80 -3.79
C VAL A 638 21.33 -27.86 -4.40
N ASP A 639 21.94 -27.56 -5.55
CA ASP A 639 22.92 -28.43 -6.18
C ASP A 639 24.33 -28.09 -5.71
N LEU A 640 24.98 -29.10 -5.16
CA LEU A 640 26.31 -29.03 -4.58
C LEU A 640 27.25 -30.03 -5.23
N ILE A 641 28.52 -29.65 -5.34
CA ILE A 641 29.60 -30.58 -5.60
C ILE A 641 30.55 -30.66 -4.42
N TYR A 642 31.03 -31.87 -4.15
CA TYR A 642 32.04 -32.10 -3.14
C TYR A 642 33.39 -32.38 -3.80
N ASN A 643 34.44 -31.69 -3.35
CA ASN A 643 35.82 -31.93 -3.75
C ASN A 643 36.61 -32.52 -2.58
N LYS A 644 36.99 -33.79 -2.69
CA LYS A 644 37.77 -34.49 -1.64
C LYS A 644 39.16 -33.92 -1.40
N HIS A 645 39.81 -33.34 -2.42
CA HIS A 645 41.17 -32.79 -2.28
C HIS A 645 41.19 -31.57 -1.37
N TYR A 646 40.21 -30.68 -1.51
CA TYR A 646 40.07 -29.49 -0.67
C TYR A 646 39.12 -29.69 0.52
N ASN A 647 38.54 -30.90 0.66
CA ASN A 647 37.51 -31.21 1.66
C ASN A 647 36.40 -30.15 1.73
N GLN A 648 35.91 -29.72 0.56
CA GLN A 648 35.03 -28.54 0.45
C GLN A 648 33.83 -28.81 -0.46
N PHE A 649 32.68 -28.25 -0.07
CA PHE A 649 31.48 -28.18 -0.90
C PHE A 649 31.42 -26.86 -1.66
N TYR A 650 30.99 -26.92 -2.91
CA TYR A 650 30.73 -25.72 -3.73
C TYR A 650 29.29 -25.72 -4.22
N LEU A 651 28.62 -24.58 -4.03
CA LEU A 651 27.31 -24.27 -4.60
C LEU A 651 27.39 -24.12 -6.11
N LEU A 652 26.50 -24.79 -6.84
CA LEU A 652 26.36 -24.67 -8.29
C LEU A 652 25.10 -23.92 -8.69
N GLU A 653 23.94 -24.31 -8.15
CA GLU A 653 22.66 -23.67 -8.44
C GLU A 653 21.61 -23.96 -7.36
N VAL A 654 20.55 -23.14 -7.31
CA VAL A 654 19.37 -23.37 -6.48
C VAL A 654 18.15 -23.40 -7.38
N ASN A 655 17.49 -24.55 -7.43
CA ASN A 655 16.31 -24.79 -8.25
C ASN A 655 15.03 -24.49 -7.46
N THR A 656 14.23 -23.53 -7.91
CA THR A 656 12.94 -23.16 -7.28
C THR A 656 11.76 -23.95 -7.83
N ALA A 657 11.98 -24.78 -8.86
CA ALA A 657 11.03 -25.73 -9.41
C ALA A 657 11.67 -27.11 -9.60
N PRO A 658 12.11 -27.78 -8.52
CA PRO A 658 12.78 -29.06 -8.64
C PRO A 658 11.90 -30.13 -9.31
N GLY A 659 12.54 -31.15 -9.87
CA GLY A 659 11.85 -32.40 -10.18
C GLY A 659 11.37 -33.04 -8.87
N LEU A 660 10.10 -33.45 -8.81
CA LEU A 660 9.50 -34.06 -7.63
C LEU A 660 8.91 -35.41 -8.03
N GLU A 661 9.50 -36.48 -7.50
CA GLU A 661 9.07 -37.86 -7.71
C GLU A 661 9.28 -38.68 -6.43
N GLY A 662 8.49 -39.72 -6.24
CA GLY A 662 8.58 -40.64 -5.09
C GLY A 662 8.60 -39.92 -3.74
N THR A 663 9.53 -40.29 -2.85
CA THR A 663 9.61 -39.71 -1.50
C THR A 663 9.91 -38.21 -1.47
N THR A 664 10.57 -37.64 -2.48
CA THR A 664 10.86 -36.20 -2.52
C THR A 664 9.55 -35.44 -2.65
N LEU A 665 8.68 -35.91 -3.55
CA LEU A 665 7.31 -35.39 -3.67
C LEU A 665 6.55 -35.50 -2.34
N ASN A 666 6.61 -36.66 -1.67
CA ASN A 666 5.95 -36.85 -0.37
C ASN A 666 6.48 -35.90 0.71
N ASN A 667 7.80 -35.65 0.75
CA ASN A 667 8.41 -34.73 1.71
C ASN A 667 7.98 -33.28 1.45
N TYR A 668 7.88 -32.85 0.18
CA TYR A 668 7.31 -31.54 -0.16
C TYR A 668 5.83 -31.42 0.20
N ILE A 669 5.03 -32.47 -0.05
CA ILE A 669 3.61 -32.49 0.34
C ILE A 669 3.49 -32.34 1.85
N LYS A 670 4.28 -33.09 2.63
CA LYS A 670 4.32 -33.00 4.09
C LYS A 670 4.75 -31.60 4.54
N ALA A 671 5.82 -31.05 3.97
CA ALA A 671 6.32 -29.72 4.31
C ALA A 671 5.30 -28.62 4.00
N ILE A 672 4.61 -28.69 2.85
CA ILE A 672 3.55 -27.74 2.49
C ILE A 672 2.34 -27.89 3.41
N LYS A 673 1.93 -29.11 3.78
CA LYS A 673 0.87 -29.32 4.78
C LYS A 673 1.24 -28.76 6.15
N ASN A 674 2.49 -28.90 6.56
CA ASN A 674 2.99 -28.27 7.78
C ASN A 674 2.97 -26.73 7.65
N ALA A 675 3.32 -26.19 6.48
CA ALA A 675 3.25 -24.76 6.21
C ALA A 675 1.81 -24.21 6.17
N ILE A 676 0.83 -25.05 5.78
CA ILE A 676 -0.61 -24.73 5.80
C ILE A 676 -1.14 -24.68 7.23
N THR A 677 -0.66 -25.56 8.10
CA THR A 677 -1.13 -25.68 9.50
C THR A 677 -0.41 -24.73 10.47
N SER A 678 0.76 -24.24 10.09
CA SER A 678 1.55 -23.26 10.87
C SER A 678 1.28 -21.80 10.47
N ARG A 679 0.47 -21.57 9.43
CA ARG A 679 0.05 -20.26 8.94
C ARG A 679 -1.46 -20.16 9.06
#